data_AF-A0A075K1C5-F1
#
_entry.id   AF-A0A075K1C5-F1
#
_cell.length_a   1.000
_cell.length_b   1.000
_cell.length_c   1.000
_cell.angle_alpha   90.00
_cell.angle_beta   90.00
_cell.angle_gamma   90.00
#
_symmetry.space_group_name_H-M   'P 1'
#
loop_
_entity.id
_entity.type
_entity.pdbx_description
1 polymer ?
#
loop_
_entity_poly.entity_id
_entity_poly.type
_entity_poly.pdbx_seq_one_letter_code
_entity_poly.pdbx_strand_id
1 'polypeptide(L)'
;MVGGVVTPAHHLNHLGCDDATLKALAGQAPELSGGVRVLSDGWQNLIKAAVIEQLLVRKNSTGHVVNCVIRPLRVLATVARDKEPWEINSDDIAAAVKVAAGLQSCGVLGDRVAALAKILFDQNHLADAGPIYAVVASARLNPGKSRRAKFLKSAETIRSSLEERKRSERLPSQRAFWELIRIVMTEEPRSLVDELRFAAIRLMIVTGFRIGEATRLPSDWLRRRSHVSPSGAPASAFGGVDSTMMIRHFAEKQNTDGGSSLTLSEATAFVPRMFEDFLQETLGRVNAITEPLRKTLRAQVESGRLLPSFGATQLVPMLHLYPYLSGSPYWTEFDEKERESWRSTCRADVSGGQFDRLFELQVADFASGKRSISNAAYVYFNRMRAAGLKEGALYVRREDGSEYGATDRIRWQLAFFRIGELEEYLKDGKRTKASDVEPLRLEGGLIQTWDLMFLHPKRSLAEERNEGICDITRYASVNRPSPDFLTAALGESDQFESIFQRYGATVEDRSLVIRSHMLRHLLNNELYRLGVADTIITKQFNRRSVTQSYQYDHRSLAEDLNAIEIPEEVEYALGEKTSTVYKMIRANKSSGPIVDDFRRIQADEGEEAALTFLRAEADGFHATPYGTCVSSFTVSPCPKHLQCFAGCRHLTSSQDPVAHANLRKLEIKLVAAVDDIEERGIRNVGWQNQLDHARSTLQGVRSLLATEPGRAAFPDGKDYSKPEATDGSQK
;
A
#
# COMPACT_ATOMS: atom_id res chain seq x y z
N MET A 1 -36.11 -10.55 -22.02
CA MET A 1 -35.86 -11.07 -20.65
C MET A 1 -34.62 -10.41 -20.08
N VAL A 2 -34.69 -10.09 -18.79
CA VAL A 2 -33.75 -9.31 -17.98
C VAL A 2 -32.31 -9.82 -18.08
N GLY A 3 -31.36 -8.88 -18.04
CA GLY A 3 -29.92 -9.09 -18.20
C GLY A 3 -29.38 -10.34 -17.53
N GLY A 4 -28.72 -11.17 -18.33
CA GLY A 4 -28.01 -12.36 -17.85
C GLY A 4 -27.01 -11.95 -16.78
N VAL A 5 -27.29 -12.39 -15.56
CA VAL A 5 -26.46 -12.21 -14.36
C VAL A 5 -25.01 -12.54 -14.70
N VAL A 6 -24.11 -11.58 -14.46
CA VAL A 6 -22.66 -11.78 -14.53
C VAL A 6 -22.32 -13.04 -13.74
N THR A 7 -21.59 -13.99 -14.33
CA THR A 7 -21.15 -15.20 -13.61
C THR A 7 -20.42 -14.74 -12.35
N PRO A 8 -20.88 -15.09 -11.14
CA PRO A 8 -20.32 -14.54 -9.91
C PRO A 8 -18.80 -14.81 -9.85
N ALA A 9 -18.00 -13.75 -9.72
CA ALA A 9 -16.54 -13.89 -9.59
C ALA A 9 -16.14 -14.65 -8.30
N HIS A 10 -17.03 -14.65 -7.31
CA HIS A 10 -16.85 -15.32 -6.03
C HIS A 10 -18.14 -16.03 -5.64
N HIS A 11 -18.03 -17.30 -5.29
CA HIS A 11 -19.13 -18.12 -4.80
C HIS A 11 -18.87 -18.47 -3.34
N LEU A 12 -19.85 -18.27 -2.46
CA LEU A 12 -19.83 -18.84 -1.12
C LEU A 12 -20.36 -20.29 -1.19
N ASN A 13 -19.62 -21.14 -1.88
CA ASN A 13 -19.99 -22.56 -2.08
C ASN A 13 -19.10 -23.52 -1.28
N HIS A 14 -18.01 -23.02 -0.67
CA HIS A 14 -17.03 -23.84 0.03
C HIS A 14 -16.81 -23.33 1.46
N LEU A 15 -17.36 -24.05 2.43
CA LEU A 15 -17.19 -23.79 3.87
C LEU A 15 -16.33 -24.88 4.55
N GLY A 16 -15.39 -25.47 3.81
CA GLY A 16 -14.40 -26.39 4.37
C GLY A 16 -13.15 -25.67 4.90
N CYS A 17 -12.23 -26.43 5.50
CA CYS A 17 -10.93 -25.95 5.96
C CYS A 17 -10.12 -25.25 4.86
N ASP A 18 -9.17 -24.38 5.22
CA ASP A 18 -8.26 -23.72 4.27
C ASP A 18 -7.15 -24.69 3.83
N ASP A 19 -7.10 -25.00 2.53
CA ASP A 19 -6.20 -26.03 1.99
C ASP A 19 -4.71 -25.73 2.21
N ALA A 20 -4.31 -24.46 2.11
CA ALA A 20 -2.93 -24.05 2.33
C ALA A 20 -2.53 -24.22 3.80
N THR A 21 -3.45 -23.87 4.71
CA THR A 21 -3.30 -24.07 6.15
C THR A 21 -3.24 -25.54 6.52
N LEU A 22 -4.12 -26.37 5.96
CA LEU A 22 -4.09 -27.83 6.16
C LEU A 22 -2.74 -28.42 5.73
N LYS A 23 -2.23 -28.04 4.55
CA LYS A 23 -0.91 -28.50 4.06
C LYS A 23 0.23 -28.08 4.99
N ALA A 24 0.20 -26.84 5.49
CA ALA A 24 1.22 -26.35 6.43
C ALA A 24 1.17 -27.07 7.79
N LEU A 25 -0.02 -27.43 8.27
CA LEU A 25 -0.19 -28.21 9.50
C LEU A 25 0.18 -29.69 9.30
N ALA A 26 -0.13 -30.29 8.15
CA ALA A 26 0.20 -31.67 7.83
C ALA A 26 1.71 -31.93 7.76
N GLY A 27 2.50 -30.91 7.37
CA GLY A 27 3.97 -30.97 7.45
C GLY A 27 4.53 -31.08 8.87
N GLN A 28 3.72 -30.83 9.90
CA GLN A 28 4.09 -30.91 11.32
C GLN A 28 3.46 -32.12 12.05
N ALA A 29 2.41 -32.72 11.48
CA ALA A 29 1.74 -33.91 12.00
C ALA A 29 1.12 -34.73 10.84
N PRO A 30 1.72 -35.88 10.45
CA PRO A 30 1.32 -36.63 9.26
C PRO A 30 -0.08 -37.26 9.34
N GLU A 31 -0.69 -37.39 10.52
CA GLU A 31 -2.10 -37.81 10.68
C GLU A 31 -3.14 -36.78 10.19
N LEU A 32 -2.72 -35.55 9.88
CA LEU A 32 -3.58 -34.52 9.26
C LEU A 32 -3.60 -34.60 7.72
N SER A 33 -2.91 -35.57 7.14
CA SER A 33 -2.82 -35.79 5.69
C SER A 33 -4.09 -36.45 5.15
N GLY A 34 -5.10 -35.67 4.77
CA GLY A 34 -6.24 -36.23 4.04
C GLY A 34 -7.39 -35.26 3.80
N GLY A 35 -7.65 -34.98 2.51
CA GLY A 35 -8.92 -34.50 1.96
C GLY A 35 -9.47 -33.16 2.46
N VAL A 36 -10.44 -32.61 1.70
CA VAL A 36 -11.22 -31.43 2.11
C VAL A 36 -12.06 -31.80 3.34
N ARG A 37 -11.70 -31.27 4.52
CA ARG A 37 -12.53 -31.41 5.73
C ARG A 37 -13.57 -30.29 5.78
N VAL A 38 -14.82 -30.68 5.98
CA VAL A 38 -15.94 -29.75 6.19
C VAL A 38 -15.80 -29.16 7.59
N LEU A 39 -15.97 -27.84 7.73
CA LEU A 39 -15.97 -27.19 9.06
C LEU A 39 -17.25 -27.54 9.82
N SER A 40 -17.22 -27.43 11.16
CA SER A 40 -18.43 -27.63 11.97
C SER A 40 -19.56 -26.68 11.59
N ASP A 41 -20.80 -27.04 11.92
CA ASP A 41 -21.97 -26.20 11.66
C ASP A 41 -21.84 -24.82 12.33
N GLY A 42 -21.24 -24.74 13.52
CA GLY A 42 -20.96 -23.48 14.21
C GLY A 42 -20.05 -22.55 13.38
N TRP A 43 -18.91 -23.06 12.89
CA TRP A 43 -18.01 -22.31 12.02
C TRP A 43 -18.65 -21.92 10.69
N GLN A 44 -19.39 -22.84 10.06
CA GLN A 44 -20.11 -22.56 8.81
C GLN A 44 -21.12 -21.42 8.99
N ASN A 45 -21.90 -21.45 10.08
CA ASN A 45 -22.90 -20.42 10.37
C ASN A 45 -22.26 -19.08 10.71
N LEU A 46 -21.16 -19.06 11.47
CA LEU A 46 -20.41 -17.84 11.73
C LEU A 46 -19.87 -17.22 10.44
N ILE A 47 -19.30 -18.02 9.54
CA ILE A 47 -18.80 -17.53 8.24
C ILE A 47 -19.97 -16.94 7.42
N LYS A 48 -21.12 -17.64 7.34
CA LYS A 48 -22.30 -17.12 6.63
C LYS A 48 -22.79 -15.80 7.22
N ALA A 49 -22.91 -15.72 8.56
CA ALA A 49 -23.36 -14.53 9.26
C ALA A 49 -22.40 -13.34 9.04
N ALA A 50 -21.10 -13.57 9.19
CA ALA A 50 -20.08 -12.56 8.93
C ALA A 50 -20.11 -12.09 7.46
N VAL A 51 -20.30 -13.00 6.49
CA VAL A 51 -20.42 -12.62 5.08
C VAL A 51 -21.66 -11.77 4.82
N ILE A 52 -22.82 -12.16 5.36
CA ILE A 52 -24.07 -11.41 5.22
C ILE A 52 -23.94 -10.02 5.83
N GLU A 53 -23.41 -9.91 7.04
CA GLU A 53 -23.19 -8.62 7.70
C GLU A 53 -22.26 -7.73 6.87
N GLN A 54 -21.15 -8.28 6.37
CA GLN A 54 -20.16 -7.51 5.63
C GLN A 54 -20.68 -7.05 4.26
N LEU A 55 -21.44 -7.89 3.55
CA LEU A 55 -21.98 -7.58 2.24
C LEU A 55 -23.26 -6.73 2.30
N LEU A 56 -24.21 -7.09 3.17
CA LEU A 56 -25.55 -6.48 3.17
C LEU A 56 -25.68 -5.32 4.16
N VAL A 57 -24.99 -5.38 5.30
CA VAL A 57 -25.03 -4.32 6.31
C VAL A 57 -23.91 -3.32 6.08
N ARG A 58 -22.65 -3.78 6.00
CA ARG A 58 -21.49 -2.89 5.79
C ARG A 58 -21.24 -2.53 4.33
N LYS A 59 -21.92 -3.19 3.38
CA LYS A 59 -21.79 -2.94 1.93
C LYS A 59 -20.34 -2.98 1.45
N ASN A 60 -19.53 -3.90 1.98
CA ASN A 60 -18.17 -4.16 1.52
C ASN A 60 -18.18 -4.96 0.21
N SER A 61 -17.10 -4.85 -0.57
CA SER A 61 -16.97 -5.60 -1.83
C SER A 61 -16.77 -7.11 -1.59
N THR A 62 -17.24 -7.94 -2.52
CA THR A 62 -17.08 -9.40 -2.46
C THR A 62 -15.61 -9.83 -2.36
N GLY A 63 -14.72 -9.17 -3.11
CA GLY A 63 -13.27 -9.41 -3.02
C GLY A 63 -12.69 -9.07 -1.65
N HIS A 64 -13.16 -8.01 -0.99
CA HIS A 64 -12.77 -7.70 0.40
C HIS A 64 -13.22 -8.82 1.35
N VAL A 65 -14.48 -9.23 1.27
CA VAL A 65 -15.06 -10.24 2.16
C VAL A 65 -14.35 -11.59 2.00
N VAL A 66 -14.05 -12.02 0.77
CA VAL A 66 -13.28 -13.25 0.53
C VAL A 66 -11.89 -13.21 1.19
N ASN A 67 -11.19 -12.09 1.03
CA ASN A 67 -9.79 -11.97 1.42
C ASN A 67 -9.56 -11.59 2.89
N CYS A 68 -10.49 -10.87 3.49
CA CYS A 68 -10.35 -10.29 4.84
C CYS A 68 -11.25 -10.94 5.88
N VAL A 69 -12.28 -11.68 5.46
CA VAL A 69 -13.27 -12.29 6.37
C VAL A 69 -13.31 -13.80 6.19
N ILE A 70 -13.70 -14.28 5.00
CA ILE A 70 -13.90 -15.72 4.74
C ILE A 70 -12.60 -16.49 4.92
N ARG A 71 -11.55 -16.14 4.17
CA ARG A 71 -10.28 -16.88 4.22
C ARG A 71 -9.67 -16.85 5.63
N PRO A 72 -9.52 -15.69 6.31
CA PRO A 72 -8.98 -15.67 7.67
C PRO A 72 -9.82 -16.46 8.69
N LEU A 73 -11.16 -16.45 8.60
CA LEU A 73 -12.02 -17.31 9.44
C LEU A 73 -11.77 -18.80 9.17
N ARG A 74 -11.65 -19.19 7.89
CA ARG A 74 -11.32 -20.57 7.53
C ARG A 74 -9.96 -20.99 8.06
N VAL A 75 -8.95 -20.12 8.02
CA VAL A 75 -7.63 -20.39 8.62
C VAL A 75 -7.76 -20.62 10.12
N LEU A 76 -8.45 -19.74 10.83
CA LEU A 76 -8.67 -19.87 12.27
C LEU A 76 -9.39 -21.17 12.61
N ALA A 77 -10.50 -21.46 11.93
CA ALA A 77 -11.26 -22.70 12.11
C ALA A 77 -10.41 -23.95 11.83
N THR A 78 -9.57 -23.91 10.79
CA THR A 78 -8.66 -25.02 10.44
C THR A 78 -7.63 -25.28 11.54
N VAL A 79 -7.15 -24.23 12.20
CA VAL A 79 -6.16 -24.32 13.28
C VAL A 79 -6.82 -24.73 14.61
N ALA A 80 -8.05 -24.26 14.86
CA ALA A 80 -8.83 -24.60 16.04
C ALA A 80 -9.30 -26.07 16.07
N ARG A 81 -9.23 -26.77 14.92
CA ARG A 81 -9.55 -28.20 14.75
C ARG A 81 -10.97 -28.53 15.18
N ASP A 82 -11.13 -29.18 16.34
CA ASP A 82 -12.40 -29.72 16.83
C ASP A 82 -13.16 -28.73 17.72
N LYS A 83 -12.60 -27.54 17.96
CA LYS A 83 -13.25 -26.48 18.75
C LYS A 83 -14.29 -25.74 17.93
N GLU A 84 -15.42 -25.46 18.55
CA GLU A 84 -16.44 -24.54 18.02
C GLU A 84 -16.01 -23.07 18.13
N PRO A 85 -16.61 -22.14 17.37
CA PRO A 85 -16.19 -20.73 17.38
C PRO A 85 -16.20 -20.07 18.76
N TRP A 86 -17.09 -20.48 19.65
CA TRP A 86 -17.19 -19.90 21.00
C TRP A 86 -16.15 -20.44 21.98
N GLU A 87 -15.55 -21.60 21.68
CA GLU A 87 -14.57 -22.28 22.55
C GLU A 87 -13.13 -21.83 22.31
N ILE A 88 -12.89 -20.98 21.31
CA ILE A 88 -11.55 -20.51 20.96
C ILE A 88 -10.97 -19.59 22.04
N ASN A 89 -9.65 -19.64 22.20
CA ASN A 89 -8.92 -18.80 23.14
C ASN A 89 -7.73 -18.07 22.48
N SER A 90 -6.96 -17.33 23.28
CA SER A 90 -5.80 -16.56 22.81
C SER A 90 -4.72 -17.41 22.15
N ASP A 91 -4.53 -18.64 22.60
CA ASP A 91 -3.50 -19.53 22.07
C ASP A 91 -3.90 -20.05 20.69
N ASP A 92 -5.18 -20.38 20.49
CA ASP A 92 -5.71 -20.80 19.19
C ASP A 92 -5.54 -19.67 18.14
N ILE A 93 -5.89 -18.43 18.52
CA ILE A 93 -5.71 -17.27 17.63
C ILE A 93 -4.24 -16.99 17.38
N ALA A 94 -3.37 -17.06 18.40
CA ALA A 94 -1.93 -16.85 18.23
C ALA A 94 -1.30 -17.90 17.31
N ALA A 95 -1.69 -19.17 17.46
CA ALA A 95 -1.28 -20.25 16.59
C ALA A 95 -1.76 -19.99 15.14
N ALA A 96 -3.01 -19.58 14.97
CA ALA A 96 -3.56 -19.29 13.65
C ALA A 96 -2.85 -18.11 12.98
N VAL A 97 -2.53 -17.05 13.71
CA VAL A 97 -1.73 -15.92 13.22
C VAL A 97 -0.35 -16.36 12.77
N LYS A 98 0.32 -17.21 13.55
CA LYS A 98 1.66 -17.72 13.23
C LYS A 98 1.66 -18.55 11.96
N VAL A 99 0.72 -19.50 11.83
CA VAL A 99 0.56 -20.33 10.63
C VAL A 99 0.23 -19.45 9.42
N ALA A 100 -0.75 -18.56 9.55
CA ALA A 100 -1.16 -17.62 8.51
C ALA A 100 -0.01 -16.72 8.01
N ALA A 101 0.84 -16.23 8.92
CA ALA A 101 1.98 -15.40 8.56
C ALA A 101 3.04 -16.18 7.77
N GLY A 102 3.20 -17.49 8.03
CA GLY A 102 4.11 -18.36 7.27
C GLY A 102 3.61 -18.74 5.87
N LEU A 103 2.31 -18.63 5.61
CA LEU A 103 1.70 -18.98 4.31
C LEU A 103 1.82 -17.88 3.24
N GLN A 104 2.19 -16.65 3.63
CA GLN A 104 2.26 -15.51 2.72
C GLN A 104 3.53 -14.70 3.00
N SER A 105 4.31 -14.40 1.95
CA SER A 105 5.59 -13.68 2.03
C SER A 105 5.55 -12.35 2.79
N CYS A 106 4.40 -11.65 2.77
CA CYS A 106 4.23 -10.36 3.43
C CYS A 106 3.56 -10.41 4.81
N GLY A 107 3.15 -11.58 5.32
CA GLY A 107 2.54 -11.75 6.64
C GLY A 107 1.11 -11.18 6.81
N VAL A 108 0.54 -10.57 5.77
CA VAL A 108 -0.76 -9.85 5.82
C VAL A 108 -1.93 -10.77 6.19
N LEU A 109 -1.90 -12.04 5.80
CA LEU A 109 -2.93 -13.00 6.20
C LEU A 109 -2.97 -13.19 7.72
N GLY A 110 -1.80 -13.28 8.35
CA GLY A 110 -1.68 -13.29 9.81
C GLY A 110 -2.32 -12.04 10.40
N ASP A 111 -1.99 -10.86 9.86
CA ASP A 111 -2.59 -9.57 10.25
C ASP A 111 -4.11 -9.59 10.28
N ARG A 112 -4.73 -10.14 9.23
CA ARG A 112 -6.18 -10.27 9.11
C ARG A 112 -6.79 -11.24 10.11
N VAL A 113 -6.13 -12.36 10.42
CA VAL A 113 -6.60 -13.31 11.44
C VAL A 113 -6.69 -12.64 12.82
N ALA A 114 -5.67 -11.90 13.27
CA ALA A 114 -5.81 -11.20 14.56
C ALA A 114 -6.78 -10.02 14.50
N ALA A 115 -6.91 -9.36 13.34
CA ALA A 115 -7.89 -8.29 13.21
C ALA A 115 -9.32 -8.82 13.48
N LEU A 116 -9.65 -10.03 13.04
CA LEU A 116 -10.92 -10.70 13.34
C LEU A 116 -11.15 -10.93 14.83
N ALA A 117 -10.11 -11.24 15.61
CA ALA A 117 -10.23 -11.35 17.07
C ALA A 117 -10.83 -10.06 17.65
N LYS A 118 -10.36 -8.89 17.18
CA LYS A 118 -10.87 -7.59 17.62
C LYS A 118 -12.26 -7.27 17.07
N ILE A 119 -12.41 -7.32 15.74
CA ILE A 119 -13.58 -6.73 15.05
C ILE A 119 -14.78 -7.67 15.00
N LEU A 120 -14.57 -8.96 15.24
CA LEU A 120 -15.63 -9.96 15.19
C LEU A 120 -15.83 -10.62 16.54
N PHE A 121 -14.81 -11.26 17.11
CA PHE A 121 -14.98 -12.04 18.35
C PHE A 121 -15.16 -11.15 19.58
N ASP A 122 -14.23 -10.24 19.85
CA ASP A 122 -14.28 -9.38 21.04
C ASP A 122 -15.44 -8.38 20.94
N GLN A 123 -15.61 -7.75 19.77
CA GLN A 123 -16.65 -6.73 19.58
C GLN A 123 -18.07 -7.29 19.72
N ASN A 124 -18.30 -8.57 19.39
CA ASN A 124 -19.62 -9.20 19.47
C ASN A 124 -19.69 -10.27 20.56
N HIS A 125 -18.69 -10.36 21.44
CA HIS A 125 -18.61 -11.32 22.54
C HIS A 125 -18.89 -12.77 22.11
N LEU A 126 -18.30 -13.21 20.99
CA LEU A 126 -18.61 -14.50 20.37
C LEU A 126 -17.82 -15.68 20.94
N ALA A 127 -16.82 -15.43 21.79
CA ALA A 127 -15.99 -16.45 22.41
C ALA A 127 -15.99 -16.33 23.93
N ASP A 128 -16.03 -17.47 24.60
CA ASP A 128 -16.12 -17.58 26.06
C ASP A 128 -14.85 -17.05 26.75
N ALA A 129 -13.70 -17.10 26.05
CA ALA A 129 -12.39 -16.68 26.56
C ALA A 129 -12.05 -15.19 26.28
N GLY A 130 -13.05 -14.32 26.08
CA GLY A 130 -12.86 -12.91 25.73
C GLY A 130 -12.49 -11.98 26.90
N PRO A 131 -11.80 -10.85 26.66
CA PRO A 131 -11.32 -10.35 25.36
C PRO A 131 -9.97 -10.97 24.92
N ILE A 132 -9.90 -11.43 23.67
CA ILE A 132 -8.79 -12.23 23.12
C ILE A 132 -7.72 -11.36 22.44
N TYR A 133 -8.11 -10.28 21.75
CA TYR A 133 -7.18 -9.50 20.92
C TYR A 133 -6.04 -8.87 21.72
N ALA A 134 -6.31 -8.40 22.95
CA ALA A 134 -5.30 -7.76 23.80
C ALA A 134 -4.12 -8.69 24.11
N VAL A 135 -4.42 -9.97 24.35
CA VAL A 135 -3.44 -11.02 24.64
C VAL A 135 -2.63 -11.34 23.38
N VAL A 136 -3.27 -11.54 22.23
CA VAL A 136 -2.60 -11.85 20.95
C VAL A 136 -1.75 -10.67 20.44
N ALA A 137 -2.20 -9.42 20.66
CA ALA A 137 -1.47 -8.22 20.28
C ALA A 137 -0.14 -8.07 21.05
N SER A 138 -0.08 -8.51 22.31
CA SER A 138 1.16 -8.53 23.08
C SER A 138 2.18 -9.55 22.54
N ALA A 139 1.73 -10.70 22.04
CA ALA A 139 2.58 -11.73 21.42
C ALA A 139 3.14 -11.30 20.04
N ARG A 140 2.38 -10.52 19.26
CA ARG A 140 2.81 -9.96 17.96
C ARG A 140 4.02 -9.04 18.00
N LEU A 141 4.40 -8.53 19.17
CA LEU A 141 5.62 -7.73 19.33
C LEU A 141 6.92 -8.52 19.13
N ASN A 142 6.84 -9.83 18.81
CA ASN A 142 7.98 -10.68 18.44
C ASN A 142 7.65 -11.71 17.34
N PRO A 143 8.01 -11.45 16.08
CA PRO A 143 8.46 -12.54 15.21
C PRO A 143 9.72 -12.14 14.41
N GLY A 144 10.81 -12.89 14.61
CA GLY A 144 11.74 -13.25 13.55
C GLY A 144 12.52 -12.14 12.81
N LYS A 145 13.29 -11.34 13.53
CA LYS A 145 14.68 -10.95 13.17
C LYS A 145 15.31 -10.54 14.49
N SER A 146 16.52 -11.03 14.76
CA SER A 146 17.32 -10.60 15.91
C SER A 146 17.55 -9.08 15.84
N ARG A 147 16.60 -8.29 16.35
CA ARG A 147 16.94 -6.99 16.94
C ARG A 147 17.64 -7.36 18.23
N ARG A 148 18.97 -7.43 18.18
CA ARG A 148 19.79 -7.29 19.40
C ARG A 148 19.16 -6.18 20.21
N ALA A 149 18.85 -6.48 21.47
CA ALA A 149 18.23 -5.50 22.33
C ALA A 149 19.07 -4.22 22.36
N LYS A 150 18.41 -3.05 22.41
CA LYS A 150 19.02 -1.73 22.23
C LYS A 150 20.25 -1.47 23.14
N PHE A 151 20.44 -2.26 24.21
CA PHE A 151 21.60 -2.19 25.10
C PHE A 151 22.92 -2.76 24.52
N LEU A 152 22.90 -3.47 23.39
CA LEU A 152 24.11 -3.96 22.70
C LEU A 152 24.60 -2.99 21.61
N LYS A 153 23.96 -1.83 21.45
CA LYS A 153 24.30 -0.83 20.42
C LYS A 153 25.23 0.22 21.02
N SER A 154 26.30 0.55 20.31
CA SER A 154 27.23 1.62 20.73
C SER A 154 26.51 2.98 20.73
N ALA A 155 27.06 3.96 21.46
CA ALA A 155 26.54 5.34 21.48
C ALA A 155 26.39 5.94 20.07
N GLU A 156 27.27 5.56 19.14
CA GLU A 156 27.22 5.94 17.73
C GLU A 156 26.00 5.38 17.00
N THR A 157 25.64 4.11 17.25
CA THR A 157 24.43 3.50 16.67
C THR A 157 23.13 4.07 17.27
N ILE A 158 23.19 4.63 18.48
CA ILE A 158 22.04 5.31 19.09
C ILE A 158 21.87 6.71 18.46
N ARG A 159 22.96 7.46 18.27
CA ARG A 159 22.94 8.74 17.55
C ARG A 159 22.44 8.58 16.12
N SER A 160 22.94 7.59 15.39
CA SER A 160 22.44 7.28 14.04
C SER A 160 20.95 6.94 14.06
N SER A 161 20.44 6.30 15.11
CA SER A 161 19.01 6.00 15.24
C SER A 161 18.11 7.20 15.56
N LEU A 162 18.68 8.31 16.05
CA LEU A 162 17.97 9.58 16.21
C LEU A 162 17.79 10.32 14.88
N GLU A 163 18.72 10.09 13.94
CA GLU A 163 18.67 10.56 12.56
C GLU A 163 17.80 9.66 11.67
N GLU A 164 17.68 8.37 12.03
CA GLU A 164 16.80 7.43 11.33
C GLU A 164 15.32 7.81 11.47
N ARG A 165 14.63 7.87 10.32
CA ARG A 165 13.19 8.13 10.24
C ARG A 165 12.38 7.04 10.97
N LYS A 166 11.34 7.46 11.70
CA LYS A 166 10.41 6.53 12.38
C LYS A 166 9.72 5.65 11.33
N ARG A 167 9.63 4.34 11.59
CA ARG A 167 8.99 3.38 10.67
C ARG A 167 9.46 3.55 9.21
N SER A 168 10.78 3.64 9.01
CA SER A 168 11.38 3.82 7.68
C SER A 168 10.94 2.76 6.66
N GLU A 169 10.50 1.58 7.10
CA GLU A 169 9.90 0.56 6.25
C GLU A 169 8.58 0.96 5.56
N ARG A 170 7.96 2.09 5.96
CA ARG A 170 6.77 2.68 5.32
C ARG A 170 7.11 3.78 4.30
N LEU A 171 8.38 4.12 4.16
CA LEU A 171 8.89 5.04 3.15
C LEU A 171 9.58 4.23 2.04
N PRO A 172 9.62 4.73 0.80
CA PRO A 172 10.42 4.10 -0.23
C PRO A 172 11.91 4.25 0.12
N SER A 173 12.74 3.27 -0.25
CA SER A 173 14.19 3.48 -0.19
C SER A 173 14.59 4.60 -1.15
N GLN A 174 15.66 5.34 -0.85
CA GLN A 174 16.13 6.41 -1.74
C GLN A 174 16.39 5.89 -3.15
N ARG A 175 17.05 4.74 -3.27
CA ARG A 175 17.32 4.09 -4.56
C ARG A 175 16.03 3.80 -5.33
N ALA A 176 15.04 3.19 -4.68
CA ALA A 176 13.75 2.90 -5.31
C ALA A 176 13.01 4.17 -5.73
N PHE A 177 12.99 5.20 -4.87
CA PHE A 177 12.30 6.44 -5.17
C PHE A 177 12.95 7.20 -6.33
N TRP A 178 14.27 7.36 -6.32
CA TRP A 178 14.98 8.07 -7.39
C TRP A 178 14.96 7.31 -8.71
N GLU A 179 15.03 5.98 -8.67
CA GLU A 179 14.87 5.18 -9.87
C GLU A 179 13.44 5.27 -10.42
N LEU A 180 12.43 5.29 -9.55
CA LEU A 180 11.04 5.54 -9.96
C LEU A 180 10.92 6.91 -10.66
N ILE A 181 11.50 7.96 -10.08
CA ILE A 181 11.50 9.31 -10.64
C ILE A 181 12.19 9.33 -11.99
N ARG A 182 13.38 8.73 -12.11
CA ARG A 182 14.10 8.62 -13.38
C ARG A 182 13.22 7.94 -14.43
N ILE A 183 12.67 6.77 -14.12
CA ILE A 183 11.79 6.04 -15.03
C ILE A 183 10.62 6.93 -15.46
N VAL A 184 9.80 7.40 -14.52
CA VAL A 184 8.56 8.08 -14.92
C VAL A 184 8.80 9.47 -15.46
N MET A 185 9.91 10.15 -15.16
CA MET A 185 10.15 11.53 -15.62
C MET A 185 11.04 11.62 -16.87
N THR A 186 11.93 10.64 -17.11
CA THR A 186 12.93 10.73 -18.19
C THR A 186 12.85 9.62 -19.23
N GLU A 187 12.31 8.45 -18.91
CA GLU A 187 12.19 7.37 -19.89
C GLU A 187 11.04 7.61 -20.86
N GLU A 188 11.24 7.18 -22.11
CA GLU A 188 10.17 7.14 -23.11
C GLU A 188 9.34 5.85 -22.94
N PRO A 189 8.02 5.95 -22.75
CA PRO A 189 7.16 4.77 -22.63
C PRO A 189 7.19 3.92 -23.90
N ARG A 190 7.44 2.61 -23.74
CA ARG A 190 7.43 1.63 -24.85
C ARG A 190 6.03 1.21 -25.30
N SER A 191 4.99 1.57 -24.55
CA SER A 191 3.60 1.22 -24.88
C SER A 191 2.63 2.26 -24.33
N LEU A 192 1.41 2.31 -24.88
CA LEU A 192 0.35 3.16 -24.36
C LEU A 192 0.08 2.86 -22.88
N VAL A 193 0.05 1.58 -22.51
CA VAL A 193 -0.15 1.14 -21.13
C VAL A 193 0.92 1.70 -20.19
N ASP A 194 2.19 1.71 -20.61
CA ASP A 194 3.27 2.30 -19.81
C ASP A 194 3.13 3.81 -19.69
N GLU A 195 2.71 4.49 -20.76
CA GLU A 195 2.49 5.93 -20.75
C GLU A 195 1.40 6.32 -19.73
N LEU A 196 0.30 5.56 -19.71
CA LEU A 196 -0.77 5.73 -18.72
C LEU A 196 -0.28 5.44 -17.29
N ARG A 197 0.55 4.40 -17.09
CA ARG A 197 1.16 4.09 -15.78
C ARG A 197 2.07 5.21 -15.33
N PHE A 198 2.93 5.72 -16.21
CA PHE A 198 3.85 6.83 -15.92
C PHE A 198 3.05 8.06 -15.50
N ALA A 199 2.04 8.45 -16.28
CA ALA A 199 1.20 9.60 -15.96
C ALA A 199 0.46 9.45 -14.63
N ALA A 200 -0.11 8.28 -14.34
CA ALA A 200 -0.78 8.03 -13.06
C ALA A 200 0.19 8.04 -11.87
N ILE A 201 1.42 7.53 -12.03
CA ILE A 201 2.45 7.56 -10.99
C ILE A 201 2.97 8.98 -10.78
N ARG A 202 3.20 9.77 -11.85
CA ARG A 202 3.53 11.20 -11.77
C ARG A 202 2.48 11.97 -10.96
N LEU A 203 1.19 11.72 -11.24
CA LEU A 203 0.09 12.27 -10.47
C LEU A 203 0.19 11.89 -8.99
N MET A 204 0.42 10.61 -8.68
CA MET A 204 0.60 10.15 -7.29
C MET A 204 1.80 10.77 -6.58
N ILE A 205 2.92 10.99 -7.27
CA ILE A 205 4.13 11.62 -6.71
C ILE A 205 3.84 13.07 -6.32
N VAL A 206 3.20 13.82 -7.20
CA VAL A 206 2.93 15.27 -7.01
C VAL A 206 1.80 15.52 -6.01
N THR A 207 0.76 14.69 -6.02
CA THR A 207 -0.45 14.92 -5.21
C THR A 207 -0.51 14.08 -3.94
N GLY A 208 0.26 12.98 -3.89
CA GLY A 208 0.14 11.95 -2.87
C GLY A 208 -1.19 11.21 -2.87
N PHE A 209 -1.92 11.22 -4.00
CA PHE A 209 -3.15 10.45 -4.18
C PHE A 209 -2.94 8.97 -3.89
N ARG A 210 -3.98 8.34 -3.32
CA ARG A 210 -4.04 6.88 -3.24
C ARG A 210 -4.18 6.31 -4.64
N ILE A 211 -3.78 5.05 -4.79
CA ILE A 211 -3.84 4.33 -6.05
C ILE A 211 -5.24 4.35 -6.70
N GLY A 212 -6.30 4.25 -5.89
CA GLY A 212 -7.68 4.32 -6.37
C GLY A 212 -8.19 5.74 -6.60
N GLU A 213 -7.59 6.75 -5.96
CA GLU A 213 -7.86 8.17 -6.25
C GLU A 213 -7.27 8.53 -7.63
N ALA A 214 -6.06 8.04 -7.93
CA ALA A 214 -5.38 8.26 -9.22
C ALA A 214 -6.04 7.50 -10.39
N THR A 215 -6.32 6.20 -10.22
CA THR A 215 -6.90 5.36 -11.31
C THR A 215 -8.33 5.73 -11.70
N ARG A 216 -9.07 6.43 -10.83
CA ARG A 216 -10.45 6.87 -11.09
C ARG A 216 -10.56 8.37 -11.29
N LEU A 217 -9.46 9.07 -11.57
CA LEU A 217 -9.52 10.50 -11.85
C LEU A 217 -10.51 10.78 -13.00
N PRO A 218 -11.41 11.76 -12.89
CA PRO A 218 -12.31 12.10 -13.99
C PRO A 218 -11.59 12.88 -15.10
N SER A 219 -12.06 12.79 -16.34
CA SER A 219 -11.46 13.50 -17.50
C SER A 219 -11.63 15.01 -17.41
N ASP A 220 -12.69 15.48 -16.77
CA ASP A 220 -12.94 16.89 -16.40
C ASP A 220 -12.28 17.24 -15.06
N TRP A 221 -11.03 16.84 -14.86
CA TRP A 221 -10.30 17.01 -13.60
C TRP A 221 -10.04 18.47 -13.21
N LEU A 222 -9.87 19.38 -14.16
CA LEU A 222 -9.36 20.73 -13.91
C LEU A 222 -10.43 21.64 -13.27
N ARG A 223 -10.10 22.26 -12.14
CA ARG A 223 -10.88 23.32 -11.51
C ARG A 223 -9.99 24.54 -11.26
N ARG A 224 -10.51 25.73 -11.49
CA ARG A 224 -9.83 26.99 -11.14
C ARG A 224 -10.69 27.77 -10.15
N ARG A 225 -10.06 28.28 -9.11
CA ARG A 225 -10.69 29.20 -8.15
C ARG A 225 -10.03 30.55 -8.26
N SER A 226 -10.81 31.57 -8.59
CA SER A 226 -10.37 32.97 -8.57
C SER A 226 -10.48 33.53 -7.16
N HIS A 227 -9.55 34.41 -6.79
CA HIS A 227 -9.49 35.06 -5.49
C HIS A 227 -9.58 36.58 -5.71
N VAL A 228 -10.53 37.19 -5.03
CA VAL A 228 -10.80 38.63 -5.09
C VAL A 228 -10.90 39.18 -3.67
N SER A 229 -10.60 40.46 -3.51
CA SER A 229 -10.86 41.18 -2.27
C SER A 229 -12.37 41.27 -1.99
N PRO A 230 -12.79 41.64 -0.77
CA PRO A 230 -14.19 41.98 -0.49
C PRO A 230 -14.75 43.09 -1.38
N SER A 231 -13.89 43.95 -1.92
CA SER A 231 -14.25 45.01 -2.88
C SER A 231 -14.28 44.55 -4.35
N GLY A 232 -14.00 43.27 -4.63
CA GLY A 232 -14.00 42.70 -5.97
C GLY A 232 -12.72 42.91 -6.77
N ALA A 233 -11.69 43.54 -6.19
CA ALA A 233 -10.39 43.72 -6.85
C ALA A 233 -9.58 42.40 -6.85
N PRO A 234 -8.72 42.16 -7.86
CA PRO A 234 -7.87 40.97 -7.91
C PRO A 234 -6.96 40.86 -6.67
N ALA A 235 -6.75 39.64 -6.18
CA ALA A 235 -5.91 39.41 -5.00
C ALA A 235 -4.45 39.88 -5.20
N SER A 236 -3.94 39.85 -6.43
CA SER A 236 -2.59 40.33 -6.79
C SER A 236 -2.38 41.81 -6.49
N ALA A 237 -3.43 42.63 -6.52
CA ALA A 237 -3.36 44.03 -6.10
C ALA A 237 -2.94 44.20 -4.63
N PHE A 238 -3.06 43.14 -3.83
CA PHE A 238 -2.69 43.12 -2.41
C PHE A 238 -1.56 42.10 -2.12
N GLY A 239 -0.79 41.71 -3.14
CA GLY A 239 0.29 40.72 -3.02
C GLY A 239 -0.20 39.27 -2.91
N GLY A 240 -1.50 39.02 -3.11
CA GLY A 240 -2.10 37.68 -3.13
C GLY A 240 -2.02 36.99 -4.50
N VAL A 241 -2.61 35.80 -4.56
CA VAL A 241 -2.68 34.96 -5.76
C VAL A 241 -4.06 35.10 -6.40
N ASP A 242 -4.13 35.55 -7.66
CA ASP A 242 -5.40 35.78 -8.35
C ASP A 242 -6.22 34.51 -8.63
N SER A 243 -5.53 33.39 -8.90
CA SER A 243 -6.21 32.12 -9.10
C SER A 243 -5.35 30.94 -8.67
N THR A 244 -6.01 29.86 -8.25
CA THR A 244 -5.37 28.60 -7.87
C THR A 244 -5.97 27.44 -8.65
N MET A 245 -5.11 26.55 -9.14
CA MET A 245 -5.52 25.31 -9.78
C MET A 245 -5.86 24.24 -8.74
N MET A 246 -6.93 23.49 -9.01
CA MET A 246 -7.37 22.35 -8.21
C MET A 246 -7.73 21.16 -9.10
N ILE A 247 -7.62 19.96 -8.54
CA ILE A 247 -7.97 18.69 -9.17
C ILE A 247 -9.27 18.18 -8.57
N ARG A 248 -10.32 18.06 -9.38
CA ARG A 248 -11.50 17.24 -9.08
C ARG A 248 -11.09 15.77 -9.10
N HIS A 249 -11.37 15.06 -8.03
CA HIS A 249 -11.08 13.64 -7.89
C HIS A 249 -12.09 12.95 -6.96
N PHE A 250 -12.03 11.63 -6.89
CA PHE A 250 -12.86 10.85 -5.97
C PHE A 250 -12.05 10.37 -4.78
N ALA A 251 -12.28 10.99 -3.62
CA ALA A 251 -11.56 10.70 -2.39
C ALA A 251 -11.95 9.32 -1.84
N GLU A 252 -10.94 8.53 -1.45
CA GLU A 252 -11.18 7.23 -0.83
C GLU A 252 -11.40 7.34 0.69
N LYS A 253 -12.02 6.29 1.26
CA LYS A 253 -12.22 6.10 2.71
C LYS A 253 -13.04 7.22 3.36
N GLN A 254 -14.00 7.76 2.61
CA GLN A 254 -14.91 8.80 3.09
C GLN A 254 -16.14 8.22 3.78
N ASN A 255 -16.05 7.06 4.47
CA ASN A 255 -17.19 6.38 5.10
C ASN A 255 -18.11 7.38 5.82
N THR A 256 -19.28 7.63 5.25
CA THR A 256 -20.39 8.34 5.87
C THR A 256 -21.28 7.31 6.55
N ASP A 257 -21.92 7.66 7.66
CA ASP A 257 -22.86 6.76 8.32
C ASP A 257 -23.99 6.41 7.35
N GLY A 258 -24.13 5.11 7.02
CA GLY A 258 -25.08 4.61 6.00
C GLY A 258 -24.59 4.58 4.55
N GLY A 259 -23.39 5.12 4.27
CA GLY A 259 -22.77 5.16 2.95
C GLY A 259 -22.27 3.79 2.45
N SER A 260 -22.36 3.55 1.14
CA SER A 260 -21.80 2.35 0.50
C SER A 260 -20.33 2.55 0.16
N SER A 261 -19.48 1.55 0.41
CA SER A 261 -18.07 1.57 -0.03
C SER A 261 -17.90 1.64 -1.56
N LEU A 262 -18.99 1.39 -2.32
CA LEU A 262 -19.05 1.46 -3.78
C LEU A 262 -19.39 2.86 -4.31
N THR A 263 -19.85 3.77 -3.44
CA THR A 263 -20.15 5.16 -3.82
C THR A 263 -18.88 5.99 -3.74
N LEU A 264 -18.58 6.72 -4.81
CA LEU A 264 -17.45 7.64 -4.88
C LEU A 264 -17.83 9.00 -4.28
N SER A 265 -16.95 9.52 -3.42
CA SER A 265 -17.09 10.85 -2.81
C SER A 265 -16.22 11.86 -3.56
N GLU A 266 -16.85 12.87 -4.16
CA GLU A 266 -16.14 13.91 -4.90
C GLU A 266 -15.42 14.89 -3.97
N ALA A 267 -14.19 15.26 -4.33
CA ALA A 267 -13.39 16.22 -3.59
C ALA A 267 -12.48 17.03 -4.53
N THR A 268 -11.91 18.11 -4.01
CA THR A 268 -10.92 18.93 -4.70
C THR A 268 -9.60 18.97 -3.94
N ALA A 269 -8.49 18.80 -4.67
CA ALA A 269 -7.14 18.92 -4.12
C ALA A 269 -6.43 20.12 -4.75
N PHE A 270 -5.73 20.93 -3.95
CA PHE A 270 -4.95 22.06 -4.46
C PHE A 270 -3.68 21.57 -5.14
N VAL A 271 -3.28 22.26 -6.20
CA VAL A 271 -2.00 22.01 -6.89
C VAL A 271 -1.06 23.17 -6.60
N PRO A 272 0.16 22.90 -6.08
CA PRO A 272 1.19 23.93 -5.98
C PRO A 272 1.55 24.48 -7.36
N ARG A 273 1.73 25.80 -7.48
CA ARG A 273 2.02 26.51 -8.74
C ARG A 273 3.13 25.85 -9.58
N MET A 274 4.19 25.39 -8.93
CA MET A 274 5.33 24.73 -9.60
C MET A 274 4.97 23.45 -10.35
N PHE A 275 3.82 22.83 -10.06
CA PHE A 275 3.35 21.61 -10.72
C PHE A 275 2.14 21.84 -11.63
N GLU A 276 1.67 23.08 -11.79
CA GLU A 276 0.47 23.35 -12.58
C GLU A 276 0.66 22.96 -14.04
N ASP A 277 1.72 23.46 -14.67
CA ASP A 277 2.02 23.18 -16.09
C ASP A 277 2.35 21.70 -16.30
N PHE A 278 3.14 21.11 -15.40
CA PHE A 278 3.50 19.70 -15.45
C PHE A 278 2.27 18.78 -15.43
N LEU A 279 1.29 19.05 -14.55
CA LEU A 279 0.06 18.26 -14.49
C LEU A 279 -0.87 18.55 -15.67
N GLN A 280 -0.96 19.79 -16.14
CA GLN A 280 -1.73 20.13 -17.34
C GLN A 280 -1.20 19.41 -18.57
N GLU A 281 0.12 19.38 -18.77
CA GLU A 281 0.77 18.65 -19.85
C GLU A 281 0.55 17.14 -19.71
N THR A 282 0.83 16.59 -18.52
CA THR A 282 0.69 15.15 -18.27
C THR A 282 -0.74 14.66 -18.49
N LEU A 283 -1.72 15.32 -17.87
CA LEU A 283 -3.13 14.92 -17.97
C LEU A 283 -3.77 15.32 -19.30
N GLY A 284 -3.32 16.41 -19.92
CA GLY A 284 -3.70 16.80 -21.27
C GLY A 284 -3.29 15.75 -22.29
N ARG A 285 -2.06 15.24 -22.17
CA ARG A 285 -1.56 14.14 -23.01
C ARG A 285 -2.35 12.85 -22.80
N VAL A 286 -2.64 12.47 -21.54
CA VAL A 286 -3.51 11.30 -21.26
C VAL A 286 -4.89 11.46 -21.88
N ASN A 287 -5.52 12.63 -21.74
CA ASN A 287 -6.82 12.89 -22.37
C ASN A 287 -6.74 12.71 -23.89
N ALA A 288 -5.70 13.23 -24.54
CA ALA A 288 -5.54 13.14 -25.99
C ALA A 288 -5.33 11.69 -26.47
N ILE A 289 -4.40 10.94 -25.86
CA ILE A 289 -4.12 9.54 -26.26
C ILE A 289 -5.25 8.57 -25.92
N THR A 290 -6.12 8.90 -24.94
CA THR A 290 -7.26 8.04 -24.56
C THR A 290 -8.56 8.42 -25.26
N GLU A 291 -8.60 9.52 -25.99
CA GLU A 291 -9.81 10.02 -26.66
C GLU A 291 -10.42 9.01 -27.66
N PRO A 292 -9.66 8.26 -28.47
CA PRO A 292 -10.27 7.25 -29.36
C PRO A 292 -10.97 6.11 -28.59
N LEU A 293 -10.38 5.68 -27.47
CA LEU A 293 -10.98 4.68 -26.58
C LEU A 293 -12.25 5.23 -25.91
N ARG A 294 -12.23 6.51 -25.54
CA ARG A 294 -13.36 7.23 -24.95
C ARG A 294 -14.55 7.29 -25.91
N LYS A 295 -14.30 7.67 -27.17
CA LYS A 295 -15.32 7.69 -28.24
C LYS A 295 -15.91 6.30 -28.47
N THR A 296 -15.05 5.28 -28.52
CA THR A 296 -15.49 3.89 -28.67
C THR A 296 -16.41 3.49 -27.52
N LEU A 297 -15.98 3.72 -26.28
CA LEU A 297 -16.73 3.33 -25.09
C LEU A 297 -18.07 4.06 -25.00
N ARG A 298 -18.10 5.36 -25.31
CA ARG A 298 -19.32 6.16 -25.37
C ARG A 298 -20.30 5.61 -26.41
N ALA A 299 -19.83 5.35 -27.64
CA ALA A 299 -20.67 4.80 -28.70
C ALA A 299 -21.21 3.41 -28.34
N GLN A 300 -20.43 2.57 -27.65
CA GLN A 300 -20.88 1.26 -27.18
C GLN A 300 -21.99 1.37 -26.15
N VAL A 301 -21.90 2.32 -25.22
CA VAL A 301 -22.94 2.50 -24.19
C VAL A 301 -24.20 3.12 -24.79
N GLU A 302 -24.08 4.14 -25.63
CA GLU A 302 -25.23 4.80 -26.26
C GLU A 302 -26.00 3.85 -27.19
N SER A 303 -25.30 2.96 -27.89
CA SER A 303 -25.92 2.01 -28.83
C SER A 303 -26.28 0.64 -28.22
N GLY A 304 -25.69 0.27 -27.08
CA GLY A 304 -25.76 -1.09 -26.53
C GLY A 304 -25.05 -2.16 -27.38
N ARG A 305 -24.19 -1.75 -28.33
CA ARG A 305 -23.50 -2.61 -29.30
C ARG A 305 -22.00 -2.68 -29.02
N LEU A 306 -21.34 -3.76 -29.45
CA LEU A 306 -19.89 -3.96 -29.30
C LEU A 306 -19.12 -3.24 -30.41
N LEU A 307 -19.66 -3.22 -31.63
CA LEU A 307 -19.04 -2.66 -32.83
C LEU A 307 -19.94 -1.56 -33.42
N PRO A 308 -20.13 -0.43 -32.70
CA PRO A 308 -21.07 0.62 -33.09
C PRO A 308 -20.67 1.36 -34.37
N SER A 309 -19.40 1.30 -34.78
CA SER A 309 -18.90 1.91 -36.02
C SER A 309 -19.44 1.28 -37.30
N PHE A 310 -20.15 0.14 -37.19
CA PHE A 310 -20.71 -0.58 -38.33
C PHE A 310 -22.21 -0.84 -38.16
N GLY A 311 -22.95 -0.91 -39.26
CA GLY A 311 -24.35 -1.37 -39.25
C GLY A 311 -24.45 -2.85 -38.87
N ALA A 312 -25.50 -3.26 -38.14
CA ALA A 312 -25.66 -4.66 -37.72
C ALA A 312 -25.78 -5.64 -38.90
N THR A 313 -26.41 -5.21 -40.00
CA THR A 313 -26.56 -6.01 -41.23
C THR A 313 -25.40 -5.82 -42.21
N GLN A 314 -24.45 -4.94 -41.91
CA GLN A 314 -23.34 -4.62 -42.78
C GLN A 314 -22.43 -5.85 -42.95
N LEU A 315 -22.05 -6.12 -44.19
CA LEU A 315 -20.98 -7.05 -44.52
C LEU A 315 -19.66 -6.29 -44.52
N VAL A 316 -18.71 -6.74 -43.71
CA VAL A 316 -17.39 -6.12 -43.60
C VAL A 316 -16.31 -7.14 -43.94
N PRO A 317 -15.31 -6.80 -44.78
CA PRO A 317 -14.20 -7.70 -45.06
C PRO A 317 -13.57 -8.18 -43.76
N MET A 318 -13.42 -9.50 -43.61
CA MET A 318 -13.01 -10.10 -42.34
C MET A 318 -11.69 -9.53 -41.84
N LEU A 319 -10.72 -9.33 -42.74
CA LEU A 319 -9.39 -8.83 -42.39
C LEU A 319 -9.42 -7.40 -41.85
N HIS A 320 -10.37 -6.57 -42.29
CA HIS A 320 -10.54 -5.20 -41.80
C HIS A 320 -10.99 -5.15 -40.34
N LEU A 321 -11.58 -6.24 -39.83
CA LEU A 321 -11.98 -6.38 -38.43
C LEU A 321 -10.82 -6.81 -37.53
N TYR A 322 -9.65 -7.12 -38.09
CA TYR A 322 -8.52 -7.60 -37.29
C TYR A 322 -8.05 -6.60 -36.23
N PRO A 323 -7.87 -5.29 -36.53
CA PRO A 323 -7.54 -4.30 -35.50
C PRO A 323 -8.63 -4.20 -34.42
N TYR A 324 -9.90 -4.17 -34.82
CA TYR A 324 -11.07 -4.13 -33.92
C TYR A 324 -11.08 -5.23 -32.87
N LEU A 325 -10.69 -6.44 -33.27
CA LEU A 325 -10.78 -7.62 -32.43
C LEU A 325 -9.47 -7.96 -31.71
N SER A 326 -8.32 -7.67 -32.32
CA SER A 326 -7.00 -8.07 -31.80
C SER A 326 -6.22 -6.93 -31.18
N GLY A 327 -6.48 -5.69 -31.59
CA GLY A 327 -5.69 -4.49 -31.28
C GLY A 327 -4.47 -4.32 -32.18
N SER A 328 -4.03 -5.36 -32.88
CA SER A 328 -2.87 -5.27 -33.77
C SER A 328 -3.25 -4.54 -35.07
N PRO A 329 -2.52 -3.49 -35.46
CA PRO A 329 -2.76 -2.82 -36.75
C PRO A 329 -2.34 -3.69 -37.94
N TYR A 330 -1.41 -4.62 -37.75
CA TYR A 330 -0.80 -5.41 -38.83
C TYR A 330 -1.60 -6.67 -39.16
N TRP A 331 -2.48 -6.59 -40.16
CA TRP A 331 -3.21 -7.75 -40.70
C TRP A 331 -2.62 -8.29 -42.01
N THR A 332 -1.68 -7.55 -42.61
CA THR A 332 -0.80 -8.03 -43.70
C THR A 332 0.65 -8.21 -43.22
N GLU A 333 1.48 -8.86 -44.04
CA GLU A 333 2.90 -9.04 -43.74
C GLU A 333 3.71 -7.74 -43.88
N PHE A 334 4.57 -7.51 -42.88
CA PHE A 334 5.55 -6.43 -42.81
C PHE A 334 6.85 -7.02 -42.30
N ASP A 335 7.97 -6.58 -42.86
CA ASP A 335 9.28 -6.89 -42.28
C ASP A 335 9.50 -6.10 -40.98
N GLU A 336 10.50 -6.49 -40.19
CA GLU A 336 10.72 -5.89 -38.87
C GLU A 336 11.16 -4.42 -38.94
N LYS A 337 11.85 -4.00 -40.02
CA LYS A 337 12.26 -2.60 -40.18
C LYS A 337 11.05 -1.71 -40.47
N GLU A 338 10.14 -2.16 -41.33
CA GLU A 338 8.88 -1.47 -41.59
C GLU A 338 8.02 -1.40 -40.32
N ARG A 339 7.93 -2.51 -39.57
CA ARG A 339 7.20 -2.54 -38.29
C ARG A 339 7.76 -1.51 -37.33
N GLU A 340 9.08 -1.46 -37.15
CA GLU A 340 9.71 -0.52 -36.23
C GLU A 340 9.48 0.94 -36.65
N SER A 341 9.59 1.24 -37.95
CA SER A 341 9.27 2.57 -38.49
C SER A 341 7.82 2.99 -38.21
N TRP A 342 6.87 2.08 -38.44
CA TRP A 342 5.45 2.33 -38.17
C TRP A 342 5.16 2.42 -36.67
N ARG A 343 5.81 1.62 -35.83
CA ARG A 343 5.71 1.71 -34.36
C ARG A 343 6.13 3.09 -33.86
N SER A 344 7.31 3.56 -34.27
CA SER A 344 7.81 4.89 -33.91
C SER A 344 6.85 5.99 -34.38
N THR A 345 6.40 5.91 -35.63
CA THR A 345 5.53 6.94 -36.24
C THR A 345 4.13 6.97 -35.59
N CYS A 346 3.53 5.82 -35.32
CA CYS A 346 2.23 5.76 -34.64
C CYS A 346 2.32 6.16 -33.17
N ARG A 347 3.42 5.88 -32.47
CA ARG A 347 3.64 6.33 -31.08
C ARG A 347 3.82 7.84 -30.98
N ALA A 348 4.47 8.46 -31.96
CA ALA A 348 4.63 9.91 -32.01
C ALA A 348 3.31 10.64 -32.33
N ASP A 349 2.38 9.99 -33.02
CA ASP A 349 1.10 10.58 -33.43
C ASP A 349 -0.02 10.35 -32.41
N VAL A 350 -0.21 11.34 -31.55
CA VAL A 350 -1.31 11.37 -30.56
C VAL A 350 -2.70 11.41 -31.21
N SER A 351 -2.83 11.87 -32.46
CA SER A 351 -4.14 11.97 -33.13
C SER A 351 -4.69 10.61 -33.58
N GLY A 352 -3.81 9.62 -33.74
CA GLY A 352 -4.14 8.30 -34.29
C GLY A 352 -4.27 8.25 -35.82
N GLY A 353 -4.03 9.36 -36.53
CA GLY A 353 -4.08 9.41 -37.99
C GLY A 353 -3.05 8.52 -38.69
N GLN A 354 -1.92 8.22 -38.05
CA GLN A 354 -0.94 7.26 -38.59
C GLN A 354 -1.48 5.82 -38.60
N PHE A 355 -2.37 5.45 -37.66
CA PHE A 355 -3.07 4.17 -37.74
C PHE A 355 -4.01 4.12 -38.93
N ASP A 356 -4.71 5.21 -39.24
CA ASP A 356 -5.56 5.31 -40.42
C ASP A 356 -4.73 5.13 -41.71
N ARG A 357 -3.60 5.83 -41.81
CA ARG A 357 -2.70 5.72 -42.96
C ARG A 357 -2.12 4.31 -43.11
N LEU A 358 -1.72 3.67 -42.01
CA LEU A 358 -1.24 2.29 -42.02
C LEU A 358 -2.35 1.32 -42.46
N PHE A 359 -3.58 1.55 -42.02
CA PHE A 359 -4.72 0.74 -42.43
C PHE A 359 -4.98 0.87 -43.94
N GLU A 360 -5.04 2.10 -44.46
CA GLU A 360 -5.24 2.38 -45.89
C GLU A 360 -4.14 1.78 -46.77
N LEU A 361 -2.88 1.88 -46.34
CA LEU A 361 -1.75 1.27 -47.02
C LEU A 361 -1.92 -0.25 -47.14
N GLN A 362 -2.31 -0.92 -46.05
CA GLN A 362 -2.54 -2.37 -46.06
C GLN A 362 -3.69 -2.76 -47.00
N VAL A 363 -4.77 -1.99 -47.03
CA VAL A 363 -5.90 -2.22 -47.95
C VAL A 363 -5.42 -2.13 -49.41
N ALA A 364 -4.69 -1.08 -49.77
CA ALA A 364 -4.19 -0.88 -51.14
C ALA A 364 -3.14 -1.95 -51.55
N ASP A 365 -2.19 -2.25 -50.67
CA ASP A 365 -1.14 -3.24 -50.93
C ASP A 365 -1.72 -4.67 -51.03
N PHE A 366 -2.76 -4.99 -50.25
CA PHE A 366 -3.43 -6.28 -50.33
C PHE A 366 -4.31 -6.42 -51.58
N ALA A 367 -5.01 -5.36 -51.98
CA ALA A 367 -5.82 -5.33 -53.20
C ALA A 367 -4.98 -5.47 -54.48
N SER A 368 -3.79 -4.85 -54.50
CA SER A 368 -2.82 -4.97 -55.60
C SER A 368 -1.99 -6.26 -55.58
N GLY A 369 -2.14 -7.11 -54.56
CA GLY A 369 -1.37 -8.34 -54.39
C GLY A 369 0.09 -8.10 -53.96
N LYS A 370 0.48 -6.86 -53.66
CA LYS A 370 1.81 -6.49 -53.18
C LYS A 370 2.13 -7.06 -51.79
N ARG A 371 1.11 -7.20 -50.92
CA ARG A 371 1.25 -7.84 -49.60
C ARG A 371 0.28 -9.00 -49.43
N SER A 372 0.72 -10.02 -48.69
CA SER A 372 -0.10 -11.14 -48.25
C SER A 372 -0.66 -10.92 -46.84
N ILE A 373 -1.65 -11.74 -46.47
CA ILE A 373 -2.19 -11.82 -45.12
C ILE A 373 -1.09 -12.20 -44.12
N SER A 374 -1.08 -11.58 -42.94
CA SER A 374 -0.14 -11.97 -41.89
C SER A 374 -0.47 -13.34 -41.32
N ASN A 375 0.54 -14.13 -40.95
CA ASN A 375 0.30 -15.43 -40.31
C ASN A 375 -0.53 -15.29 -39.01
N ALA A 376 -0.34 -14.21 -38.26
CA ALA A 376 -1.12 -13.92 -37.06
C ALA A 376 -2.61 -13.72 -37.37
N ALA A 377 -2.94 -12.92 -38.38
CA ALA A 377 -4.32 -12.72 -38.83
C ALA A 377 -4.93 -14.00 -39.40
N TYR A 378 -4.17 -14.74 -40.22
CA TYR A 378 -4.57 -16.02 -40.77
C TYR A 378 -4.95 -17.02 -39.66
N VAL A 379 -4.09 -17.24 -38.67
CA VAL A 379 -4.35 -18.15 -37.55
C VAL A 379 -5.53 -17.65 -36.72
N TYR A 380 -5.61 -16.35 -36.46
CA TYR A 380 -6.70 -15.76 -35.68
C TYR A 380 -8.07 -16.04 -36.28
N PHE A 381 -8.26 -15.73 -37.57
CA PHE A 381 -9.55 -15.92 -38.23
C PHE A 381 -9.88 -17.37 -38.49
N ASN A 382 -8.90 -18.23 -38.79
CA ASN A 382 -9.17 -19.67 -38.93
C ASN A 382 -9.64 -20.30 -37.61
N ARG A 383 -9.03 -19.93 -36.48
CA ARG A 383 -9.51 -20.37 -35.15
C ARG A 383 -10.92 -19.87 -34.88
N MET A 384 -11.20 -18.62 -35.21
CA MET A 384 -12.52 -18.03 -35.02
C MET A 384 -13.59 -18.69 -35.90
N ARG A 385 -13.29 -18.95 -37.18
CA ARG A 385 -14.16 -19.70 -38.09
C ARG A 385 -14.44 -21.11 -37.56
N ALA A 386 -13.41 -21.84 -37.13
CA ALA A 386 -13.57 -23.20 -36.64
C ALA A 386 -14.43 -23.28 -35.37
N ALA A 387 -14.32 -22.30 -34.47
CA ALA A 387 -15.16 -22.20 -33.29
C ALA A 387 -16.60 -21.78 -33.64
N GLY A 388 -16.76 -20.70 -34.41
CA GLY A 388 -18.07 -20.18 -34.79
C GLY A 388 -18.92 -21.17 -35.59
N LEU A 389 -18.31 -21.95 -36.48
CA LEU A 389 -18.99 -23.02 -37.22
C LEU A 389 -19.45 -24.17 -36.30
N LYS A 390 -18.65 -24.54 -35.29
CA LYS A 390 -19.03 -25.58 -34.33
C LYS A 390 -20.21 -25.15 -33.46
N GLU A 391 -20.27 -23.86 -33.14
CA GLU A 391 -21.30 -23.26 -32.28
C GLU A 391 -22.54 -22.82 -33.08
N GLY A 392 -22.51 -22.84 -34.41
CA GLY A 392 -23.60 -22.36 -35.27
C GLY A 392 -23.87 -20.85 -35.13
N ALA A 393 -22.87 -20.08 -34.71
CA ALA A 393 -23.04 -18.69 -34.25
C ALA A 393 -22.36 -17.65 -35.16
N LEU A 394 -21.43 -18.05 -36.04
CA LEU A 394 -20.73 -17.12 -36.93
C LEU A 394 -20.37 -17.77 -38.26
N TYR A 395 -20.79 -17.13 -39.35
CA TYR A 395 -20.60 -17.62 -40.72
C TYR A 395 -19.70 -16.69 -41.54
N VAL A 396 -18.78 -17.28 -42.30
CA VAL A 396 -18.01 -16.55 -43.30
C VAL A 396 -18.89 -16.36 -44.53
N ARG A 397 -19.05 -15.11 -44.99
CA ARG A 397 -19.92 -14.75 -46.11
C ARG A 397 -19.12 -14.23 -47.30
N ARG A 398 -19.70 -14.34 -48.48
CA ARG A 398 -19.25 -13.67 -49.72
C ARG A 398 -19.83 -12.26 -49.76
N GLU A 399 -19.40 -11.48 -50.76
CA GLU A 399 -19.85 -10.08 -50.94
C GLU A 399 -21.37 -9.97 -51.16
N ASP A 400 -21.97 -10.95 -51.83
CA ASP A 400 -23.43 -11.06 -52.03
C ASP A 400 -24.19 -11.52 -50.77
N GLY A 401 -23.48 -11.80 -49.67
CA GLY A 401 -24.04 -12.29 -48.41
C GLY A 401 -24.25 -13.80 -48.32
N SER A 402 -24.02 -14.55 -49.40
CA SER A 402 -24.08 -16.01 -49.38
C SER A 402 -22.97 -16.61 -48.51
N GLU A 403 -23.22 -17.79 -47.93
CA GLU A 403 -22.31 -18.41 -46.98
C GLU A 403 -21.24 -19.24 -47.70
N TYR A 404 -20.02 -19.22 -47.16
CA TYR A 404 -18.99 -20.18 -47.55
C TYR A 404 -19.37 -21.55 -46.98
N GLY A 405 -19.39 -22.57 -47.84
CA GLY A 405 -19.61 -23.95 -47.43
C GLY A 405 -18.49 -24.49 -46.53
N ALA A 406 -18.77 -25.60 -45.82
CA ALA A 406 -17.80 -26.25 -44.93
C ALA A 406 -16.52 -26.70 -45.66
N THR A 407 -16.64 -27.10 -46.93
CA THR A 407 -15.54 -27.56 -47.79
C THR A 407 -14.95 -26.46 -48.67
N ASP A 408 -15.51 -25.25 -48.66
CA ASP A 408 -15.06 -24.18 -49.55
C ASP A 408 -13.69 -23.64 -49.13
N ARG A 409 -12.80 -23.47 -50.12
CA ARG A 409 -11.55 -22.72 -49.94
C ARG A 409 -11.86 -21.23 -49.85
N ILE A 410 -11.57 -20.63 -48.70
CA ILE A 410 -11.75 -19.20 -48.48
C ILE A 410 -10.79 -18.40 -49.37
N ARG A 411 -11.34 -17.46 -50.11
CA ARG A 411 -10.58 -16.38 -50.76
C ARG A 411 -10.63 -15.17 -49.84
N TRP A 412 -9.54 -14.91 -49.12
CA TRP A 412 -9.51 -13.90 -48.05
C TRP A 412 -9.91 -12.48 -48.50
N GLN A 413 -9.64 -12.13 -49.77
CA GLN A 413 -10.05 -10.87 -50.39
C GLN A 413 -11.57 -10.71 -50.54
N LEU A 414 -12.30 -11.82 -50.56
CA LEU A 414 -13.74 -11.88 -50.81
C LEU A 414 -14.51 -12.49 -49.62
N ALA A 415 -13.88 -12.49 -48.44
CA ALA A 415 -14.43 -13.08 -47.23
C ALA A 415 -14.91 -11.97 -46.28
N PHE A 416 -16.17 -12.05 -45.89
CA PHE A 416 -16.87 -11.04 -45.10
C PHE A 416 -17.48 -11.66 -43.84
N PHE A 417 -17.68 -10.82 -42.81
CA PHE A 417 -18.59 -11.11 -41.72
C PHE A 417 -19.77 -10.15 -41.75
N ARG A 418 -20.95 -10.66 -41.40
CA ARG A 418 -22.07 -9.82 -40.99
C ARG A 418 -21.84 -9.40 -39.54
N ILE A 419 -21.91 -8.11 -39.27
CA ILE A 419 -21.53 -7.58 -37.95
C ILE A 419 -22.44 -8.08 -36.82
N GLY A 420 -23.75 -8.18 -37.03
CA GLY A 420 -24.68 -8.69 -36.01
C GLY A 420 -24.32 -10.10 -35.53
N GLU A 421 -24.03 -11.01 -36.46
CA GLU A 421 -23.58 -12.38 -36.17
C GLU A 421 -22.25 -12.38 -35.39
N LEU A 422 -21.31 -11.50 -35.79
CA LEU A 422 -20.05 -11.34 -35.08
C LEU A 422 -20.25 -10.83 -33.65
N GLU A 423 -21.12 -9.84 -33.45
CA GLU A 423 -21.40 -9.29 -32.11
C GLU A 423 -22.06 -10.33 -31.20
N GLU A 424 -23.00 -11.13 -31.71
CA GLU A 424 -23.63 -12.24 -30.99
C GLU A 424 -22.59 -13.28 -30.57
N TYR A 425 -21.75 -13.74 -31.51
CA TYR A 425 -20.65 -14.66 -31.23
C TYR A 425 -19.69 -14.12 -30.15
N LEU A 426 -19.38 -12.81 -30.19
CA LEU A 426 -18.49 -12.20 -29.20
C LEU A 426 -19.14 -12.09 -27.80
N LYS A 427 -20.45 -11.85 -27.72
CA LYS A 427 -21.20 -11.78 -26.46
C LYS A 427 -21.25 -13.13 -25.73
N ASP A 428 -21.48 -14.21 -26.48
CA ASP A 428 -21.63 -15.55 -25.91
C ASP A 428 -20.28 -16.23 -25.63
N GLY A 429 -19.34 -16.16 -26.57
CA GLY A 429 -18.06 -16.88 -26.50
C GLY A 429 -16.90 -16.12 -25.83
N LYS A 430 -16.95 -14.78 -25.73
CA LYS A 430 -15.77 -13.96 -25.34
C LYS A 430 -16.08 -12.81 -24.38
N ARG A 431 -16.87 -13.07 -23.32
CA ARG A 431 -17.16 -12.10 -22.23
C ARG A 431 -15.93 -11.34 -21.70
N THR A 432 -14.75 -11.97 -21.70
CA THR A 432 -13.51 -11.35 -21.22
C THR A 432 -13.01 -10.16 -22.05
N LYS A 433 -13.50 -9.98 -23.28
CA LYS A 433 -13.18 -8.86 -24.17
C LYS A 433 -14.27 -7.77 -24.20
N ALA A 434 -15.35 -7.93 -23.44
CA ALA A 434 -16.36 -6.89 -23.31
C ALA A 434 -15.77 -5.66 -22.59
N SER A 435 -16.08 -4.48 -23.11
CA SER A 435 -15.67 -3.21 -22.51
C SER A 435 -16.30 -2.99 -21.15
N ASP A 436 -15.67 -2.17 -20.31
CA ASP A 436 -16.20 -1.77 -19.02
C ASP A 436 -17.22 -0.63 -19.21
N VAL A 437 -18.48 -1.00 -19.45
CA VAL A 437 -19.58 -0.07 -19.76
C VAL A 437 -20.40 0.36 -18.54
N GLU A 438 -20.17 -0.24 -17.37
CA GLU A 438 -20.99 0.00 -16.18
C GLU A 438 -20.62 1.31 -15.47
N PRO A 439 -21.56 2.26 -15.31
CA PRO A 439 -21.28 3.55 -14.67
C PRO A 439 -20.94 3.39 -13.19
N LEU A 440 -20.14 4.31 -12.66
CA LEU A 440 -19.79 4.36 -11.25
C LEU A 440 -20.76 5.27 -10.49
N ARG A 441 -21.10 4.89 -9.26
CA ARG A 441 -22.01 5.67 -8.41
C ARG A 441 -21.27 6.80 -7.70
N LEU A 442 -21.82 8.01 -7.78
CA LEU A 442 -21.44 9.17 -7.00
C LEU A 442 -22.49 9.43 -5.91
N GLU A 443 -22.17 10.21 -4.88
CA GLU A 443 -23.16 10.63 -3.87
C GLU A 443 -24.35 11.39 -4.48
N GLY A 444 -24.12 12.17 -5.55
CA GLY A 444 -25.13 12.99 -6.22
C GLY A 444 -25.55 12.51 -7.61
N GLY A 445 -25.18 11.30 -8.04
CA GLY A 445 -25.50 10.82 -9.39
C GLY A 445 -24.66 9.65 -9.87
N LEU A 446 -24.44 9.58 -11.18
CA LEU A 446 -23.59 8.58 -11.83
C LEU A 446 -22.49 9.29 -12.62
N ILE A 447 -21.33 8.66 -12.71
CA ILE A 447 -20.30 9.02 -13.69
C ILE A 447 -20.14 7.87 -14.67
N GLN A 448 -20.10 8.20 -15.96
CA GLN A 448 -19.96 7.19 -17.01
C GLN A 448 -18.49 6.76 -17.09
N THR A 449 -18.25 5.54 -17.57
CA THR A 449 -16.88 5.01 -17.65
C THR A 449 -16.01 5.77 -18.63
N TRP A 450 -16.61 6.30 -19.70
CA TRP A 450 -15.93 7.20 -20.63
C TRP A 450 -15.73 8.62 -20.09
N ASP A 451 -16.17 8.95 -18.87
CA ASP A 451 -15.83 10.23 -18.22
C ASP A 451 -14.58 10.11 -17.33
N LEU A 452 -13.91 8.95 -17.32
CA LEU A 452 -12.68 8.73 -16.54
C LEU A 452 -11.44 9.11 -17.34
N MET A 453 -10.48 9.79 -16.72
CA MET A 453 -9.21 10.22 -17.31
C MET A 453 -8.48 9.05 -17.98
N PHE A 454 -8.27 7.96 -17.23
CA PHE A 454 -7.50 6.81 -17.70
C PHE A 454 -8.40 5.73 -18.29
N LEU A 455 -8.15 5.38 -19.54
CA LEU A 455 -8.76 4.26 -20.26
C LEU A 455 -7.65 3.50 -20.98
N HIS A 456 -7.74 2.17 -21.05
CA HIS A 456 -6.73 1.38 -21.76
C HIS A 456 -7.35 0.22 -22.56
N PRO A 457 -6.65 -0.28 -23.59
CA PRO A 457 -7.05 -1.49 -24.30
C PRO A 457 -7.15 -2.68 -23.34
N LYS A 458 -8.27 -3.40 -23.36
CA LYS A 458 -8.50 -4.61 -22.57
C LYS A 458 -7.91 -5.85 -23.24
N ARG A 459 -6.84 -6.42 -22.68
CA ARG A 459 -6.15 -7.59 -23.25
C ARG A 459 -5.56 -7.32 -24.63
N SER A 460 -4.85 -6.21 -24.78
CA SER A 460 -4.05 -5.95 -25.98
C SER A 460 -2.75 -6.76 -25.91
N LEU A 461 -2.84 -8.04 -26.26
CA LEU A 461 -1.72 -8.98 -26.19
C LEU A 461 -0.51 -8.53 -27.01
N ALA A 462 -0.73 -7.74 -28.06
CA ALA A 462 0.34 -7.17 -28.88
C ALA A 462 1.24 -6.22 -28.07
N GLU A 463 0.67 -5.32 -27.27
CA GLU A 463 1.42 -4.43 -26.39
C GLU A 463 1.98 -5.15 -25.16
N GLU A 464 1.21 -6.07 -24.57
CA GLU A 464 1.54 -6.70 -23.30
C GLU A 464 2.66 -7.76 -23.40
N ARG A 465 2.89 -8.38 -24.56
CA ARG A 465 3.81 -9.53 -24.70
C ARG A 465 4.92 -9.37 -25.73
N ASN A 466 4.71 -8.55 -26.76
CA ASN A 466 5.54 -8.56 -27.97
C ASN A 466 6.11 -7.18 -28.33
N GLU A 467 6.09 -6.23 -27.38
CA GLU A 467 6.51 -4.82 -27.61
C GLU A 467 5.82 -4.16 -28.82
N GLY A 468 4.64 -4.65 -29.19
CA GLY A 468 3.84 -4.15 -30.30
C GLY A 468 3.14 -2.83 -29.99
N ILE A 469 2.28 -2.40 -30.91
CA ILE A 469 1.40 -1.24 -30.76
C ILE A 469 -0.06 -1.69 -30.86
N CYS A 470 -0.95 -1.00 -30.14
CA CYS A 470 -2.39 -1.17 -30.26
C CYS A 470 -2.99 -0.05 -31.12
N ASP A 471 -3.73 -0.41 -32.17
CA ASP A 471 -4.56 0.54 -32.91
C ASP A 471 -5.79 0.92 -32.07
N ILE A 472 -5.62 1.95 -31.25
CA ILE A 472 -6.67 2.44 -30.35
C ILE A 472 -7.83 3.15 -31.07
N THR A 473 -7.66 3.55 -32.33
CA THR A 473 -8.74 4.17 -33.11
C THR A 473 -9.71 3.12 -33.64
N ARG A 474 -9.24 1.88 -33.76
CA ARG A 474 -10.01 0.71 -34.18
C ARG A 474 -9.92 -0.41 -33.16
N TYR A 475 -10.05 -0.16 -31.86
CA TYR A 475 -10.08 -1.24 -30.86
C TYR A 475 -11.40 -1.28 -30.09
N ALA A 476 -12.09 -2.42 -30.13
CA ALA A 476 -13.43 -2.53 -29.57
C ALA A 476 -13.46 -2.85 -28.06
N SER A 477 -12.34 -3.23 -27.45
CA SER A 477 -12.33 -3.72 -26.06
C SER A 477 -11.66 -2.71 -25.13
N VAL A 478 -12.44 -1.88 -24.44
CA VAL A 478 -11.93 -0.79 -23.59
C VAL A 478 -12.10 -1.13 -22.11
N ASN A 479 -11.05 -0.97 -21.32
CA ASN A 479 -11.04 -1.22 -19.88
C ASN A 479 -10.79 0.08 -19.12
N ARG A 480 -11.30 0.17 -17.89
CA ARG A 480 -10.84 1.18 -16.93
C ARG A 480 -9.78 0.59 -15.99
N PRO A 481 -8.72 1.32 -15.62
CA PRO A 481 -7.74 0.82 -14.67
C PRO A 481 -8.38 0.49 -13.31
N SER A 482 -8.01 -0.65 -12.74
CA SER A 482 -8.23 -0.97 -11.33
C SER A 482 -6.97 -0.61 -10.51
N PRO A 483 -7.01 -0.61 -9.17
CA PRO A 483 -5.79 -0.49 -8.36
C PRO A 483 -4.66 -1.45 -8.78
N ASP A 484 -5.01 -2.67 -9.19
CA ASP A 484 -4.03 -3.68 -9.63
C ASP A 484 -3.17 -3.21 -10.81
N PHE A 485 -3.71 -2.31 -11.65
CA PHE A 485 -3.00 -1.71 -12.78
C PHE A 485 -1.71 -1.00 -12.35
N LEU A 486 -1.75 -0.28 -11.23
CA LEU A 486 -0.59 0.45 -10.69
C LEU A 486 0.18 -0.39 -9.65
N THR A 487 -0.48 -1.29 -8.93
CA THR A 487 0.18 -2.22 -8.00
C THR A 487 1.16 -3.12 -8.75
N ALA A 488 0.76 -3.65 -9.91
CA ALA A 488 1.65 -4.40 -10.79
C ALA A 488 2.79 -3.52 -11.33
N ALA A 489 2.49 -2.29 -11.76
CA ALA A 489 3.49 -1.36 -12.28
C ALA A 489 4.60 -1.07 -11.25
N LEU A 490 4.27 -0.97 -9.96
CA LEU A 490 5.22 -0.68 -8.88
C LEU A 490 5.94 -1.93 -8.31
N GLY A 491 5.69 -3.11 -8.87
CA GLY A 491 6.33 -4.37 -8.48
C GLY A 491 5.72 -5.06 -7.25
N GLU A 492 4.51 -4.67 -6.83
CA GLU A 492 3.82 -5.31 -5.69
C GLU A 492 3.12 -6.64 -6.08
N SER A 493 3.06 -6.97 -7.37
CA SER A 493 2.43 -8.17 -7.92
C SER A 493 3.32 -8.83 -8.95
N ASP A 494 3.51 -10.15 -8.84
CA ASP A 494 4.29 -10.96 -9.79
C ASP A 494 3.50 -11.34 -11.05
N GLN A 495 2.25 -10.88 -11.18
CA GLN A 495 1.39 -11.26 -12.31
C GLN A 495 1.81 -10.64 -13.64
N PHE A 496 2.47 -9.48 -13.60
CA PHE A 496 2.88 -8.73 -14.78
C PHE A 496 4.25 -8.09 -14.54
N GLU A 497 4.98 -7.84 -15.64
CA GLU A 497 6.23 -7.10 -15.58
C GLU A 497 6.00 -5.68 -15.06
N SER A 498 6.77 -5.29 -14.05
CA SER A 498 6.75 -3.95 -13.45
C SER A 498 7.58 -2.94 -14.26
N ILE A 499 7.40 -1.65 -14.01
CA ILE A 499 8.20 -0.62 -14.68
C ILE A 499 9.67 -0.68 -14.23
N PHE A 500 9.95 -1.15 -13.02
CA PHE A 500 11.33 -1.38 -12.56
C PHE A 500 11.98 -2.48 -13.38
N GLN A 501 11.31 -3.63 -13.56
CA GLN A 501 11.83 -4.73 -14.37
C GLN A 501 12.09 -4.30 -15.82
N ARG A 502 11.17 -3.50 -16.39
CA ARG A 502 11.20 -3.10 -17.80
C ARG A 502 12.19 -1.96 -18.10
N TYR A 503 12.30 -0.99 -17.19
CA TYR A 503 13.06 0.25 -17.40
C TYR A 503 14.26 0.44 -16.46
N GLY A 504 14.45 -0.44 -15.48
CA GLY A 504 15.52 -0.34 -14.48
C GLY A 504 16.91 -0.28 -15.11
N ALA A 505 17.70 0.71 -14.69
CA ALA A 505 19.02 1.01 -15.26
C ALA A 505 20.04 -0.12 -15.03
N THR A 506 20.03 -0.71 -13.82
CA THR A 506 20.89 -1.83 -13.44
C THR A 506 20.10 -3.10 -13.12
N VAL A 507 20.78 -4.24 -12.98
CA VAL A 507 20.14 -5.51 -12.61
C VAL A 507 19.47 -5.40 -11.24
N GLU A 508 20.12 -4.70 -10.31
CA GLU A 508 19.56 -4.45 -8.98
C GLU A 508 18.32 -3.53 -9.07
N ASP A 509 18.34 -2.52 -9.94
CA ASP A 509 17.20 -1.61 -10.11
C ASP A 509 15.96 -2.33 -10.64
N ARG A 510 16.16 -3.34 -11.49
CA ARG A 510 15.07 -4.18 -12.02
C ARG A 510 14.39 -5.06 -10.97
N SER A 511 14.98 -5.20 -9.78
CA SER A 511 14.41 -5.95 -8.66
C SER A 511 13.70 -5.06 -7.63
N LEU A 512 13.66 -3.74 -7.86
CA LEU A 512 13.07 -2.79 -6.92
C LEU A 512 11.54 -2.89 -6.89
N VAL A 513 10.99 -2.61 -5.71
CA VAL A 513 9.54 -2.60 -5.44
C VAL A 513 9.22 -1.41 -4.55
N ILE A 514 8.13 -0.70 -4.88
CA ILE A 514 7.56 0.34 -4.04
C ILE A 514 6.12 -0.01 -3.72
N ARG A 515 5.75 -0.03 -2.44
CA ARG A 515 4.33 -0.14 -2.10
C ARG A 515 3.62 1.16 -2.42
N SER A 516 2.49 1.09 -3.11
CA SER A 516 1.69 2.24 -3.57
C SER A 516 1.40 3.29 -2.50
N HIS A 517 1.20 2.90 -1.24
CA HIS A 517 0.96 3.83 -0.13
C HIS A 517 2.21 4.59 0.35
N MET A 518 3.42 4.13 0.02
CA MET A 518 4.68 4.74 0.44
C MET A 518 4.87 6.15 -0.14
N LEU A 519 4.41 6.41 -1.37
CA LEU A 519 4.49 7.74 -1.98
C LEU A 519 3.69 8.78 -1.20
N ARG A 520 2.49 8.40 -0.75
CA ARG A 520 1.66 9.26 0.11
C ARG A 520 2.32 9.49 1.48
N HIS A 521 2.93 8.45 2.07
CA HIS A 521 3.69 8.60 3.30
C HIS A 521 4.87 9.55 3.13
N LEU A 522 5.62 9.41 2.03
CA LEU A 522 6.74 10.28 1.72
C LEU A 522 6.29 11.74 1.60
N LEU A 523 5.30 12.04 0.75
CA LEU A 523 4.85 13.41 0.58
C LEU A 523 4.33 14.02 1.89
N ASN A 524 3.53 13.27 2.65
CA ASN A 524 3.06 13.71 3.95
C ASN A 524 4.23 14.02 4.90
N ASN A 525 5.22 13.13 4.96
CA ASN A 525 6.41 13.31 5.78
C ASN A 525 7.23 14.55 5.36
N GLU A 526 7.41 14.77 4.07
CA GLU A 526 8.15 15.93 3.56
C GLU A 526 7.40 17.25 3.82
N LEU A 527 6.06 17.28 3.73
CA LEU A 527 5.28 18.45 4.11
C LEU A 527 5.45 18.80 5.60
N TYR A 528 5.42 17.79 6.48
CA TYR A 528 5.73 17.99 7.89
C TYR A 528 7.18 18.44 8.12
N ARG A 529 8.14 17.91 7.36
CA ARG A 529 9.56 18.30 7.44
C ARG A 529 9.76 19.77 7.07
N LEU A 530 8.98 20.28 6.12
CA LEU A 530 8.99 21.67 5.69
C LEU A 530 8.16 22.61 6.58
N GLY A 531 7.61 22.12 7.70
CA GLY A 531 6.84 22.95 8.64
C GLY A 531 5.45 23.35 8.12
N VAL A 532 4.91 22.67 7.11
CA VAL A 532 3.57 22.96 6.60
C VAL A 532 2.53 22.66 7.69
N ALA A 533 1.60 23.58 7.91
CA ALA A 533 0.59 23.46 8.96
C ALA A 533 -0.26 22.18 8.82
N ASP A 534 -0.49 21.51 9.95
CA ASP A 534 -1.25 20.26 10.06
C ASP A 534 -2.63 20.29 9.40
N THR A 535 -3.33 21.41 9.51
CA THR A 535 -4.66 21.61 8.91
C THR A 535 -4.58 21.63 7.38
N ILE A 536 -3.51 22.21 6.82
CA ILE A 536 -3.24 22.22 5.38
C ILE A 536 -2.91 20.81 4.89
N ILE A 537 -2.02 20.09 5.58
CA ILE A 537 -1.69 18.70 5.27
C ILE A 537 -2.94 17.81 5.31
N THR A 538 -3.74 17.95 6.37
CA THR A 538 -4.98 17.20 6.59
C THR A 538 -5.97 17.43 5.45
N LYS A 539 -6.15 18.70 5.05
CA LYS A 539 -7.02 19.08 3.93
C LYS A 539 -6.50 18.55 2.59
N GLN A 540 -5.20 18.68 2.32
CA GLN A 540 -4.57 18.18 1.09
C GLN A 540 -4.84 16.69 0.85
N PHE A 541 -4.91 15.91 1.92
CA PHE A 541 -5.13 14.47 1.88
C PHE A 541 -6.59 14.04 2.14
N ASN A 542 -7.57 14.96 2.12
CA ASN A 542 -8.99 14.72 2.39
C ASN A 542 -9.24 13.93 3.69
N ARG A 543 -8.46 14.24 4.74
CA ARG A 543 -8.60 13.62 6.05
C ARG A 543 -9.59 14.43 6.88
N ARG A 544 -10.35 13.74 7.73
CA ARG A 544 -11.36 14.38 8.60
C ARG A 544 -10.76 14.99 9.87
N SER A 545 -9.59 14.51 10.29
CA SER A 545 -8.93 14.93 11.52
C SER A 545 -7.42 14.94 11.36
N VAL A 546 -6.78 15.91 12.02
CA VAL A 546 -5.32 16.03 12.12
C VAL A 546 -4.68 14.77 12.70
N THR A 547 -5.35 14.06 13.61
CA THR A 547 -4.85 12.80 14.18
C THR A 547 -4.61 11.72 13.12
N GLN A 548 -5.39 11.72 12.04
CA GLN A 548 -5.19 10.80 10.92
C GLN A 548 -3.91 11.12 10.14
N SER A 549 -3.45 12.38 10.15
CA SER A 549 -2.25 12.82 9.45
C SER A 549 -0.97 12.37 10.14
N TYR A 550 -0.94 12.32 11.48
CA TYR A 550 0.21 11.82 12.23
C TYR A 550 0.52 10.33 12.00
N GLN A 551 -0.46 9.51 11.58
CA GLN A 551 -0.20 8.11 11.20
C GLN A 551 0.74 7.97 10.00
N TYR A 552 0.94 9.07 9.27
CA TYR A 552 1.78 9.17 8.08
C TYR A 552 3.04 10.02 8.31
N ASP A 553 3.22 10.60 9.51
CA ASP A 553 4.44 11.33 9.89
C ASP A 553 5.50 10.32 10.38
N HIS A 554 6.64 10.33 9.70
CA HIS A 554 7.75 9.40 9.91
C HIS A 554 9.06 10.14 10.19
N ARG A 555 9.00 11.45 10.51
CA ARG A 555 10.18 12.26 10.80
C ARG A 555 11.02 11.65 11.91
N SER A 556 12.33 11.79 11.77
CA SER A 556 13.27 11.42 12.82
C SER A 556 13.06 12.31 14.05
N LEU A 557 13.59 11.91 15.21
CA LEU A 557 13.47 12.75 16.40
C LEU A 557 14.21 14.09 16.19
N ALA A 558 15.33 14.08 15.46
CA ALA A 558 16.06 15.29 15.11
C ALA A 558 15.23 16.23 14.20
N GLU A 559 14.59 15.69 13.15
CA GLU A 559 13.71 16.47 12.26
C GLU A 559 12.51 17.06 13.02
N ASP A 560 11.93 16.31 13.94
CA ASP A 560 10.84 16.75 14.81
C ASP A 560 11.25 17.90 15.75
N LEU A 561 12.47 17.85 16.30
CA LEU A 561 12.97 18.85 17.24
C LEU A 561 13.42 20.12 16.51
N ASN A 562 13.99 20.01 15.31
CA ASN A 562 14.34 21.17 14.49
C ASN A 562 13.13 22.01 14.10
N ALA A 563 11.94 21.41 14.01
CA ALA A 563 10.70 22.14 13.76
C ALA A 563 10.19 22.96 14.97
N ILE A 564 10.82 22.83 16.15
CA ILE A 564 10.48 23.59 17.35
C ILE A 564 11.33 24.85 17.39
N GLU A 565 10.71 25.97 17.03
CA GLU A 565 11.32 27.29 17.13
C GLU A 565 11.51 27.67 18.61
N ILE A 566 12.74 28.06 18.94
CA ILE A 566 13.10 28.67 20.22
C ILE A 566 13.75 30.02 19.92
N PRO A 567 13.60 31.05 20.79
CA PRO A 567 14.23 32.35 20.56
C PRO A 567 15.76 32.23 20.40
N GLU A 568 16.35 33.03 19.51
CA GLU A 568 17.80 32.96 19.21
C GLU A 568 18.65 33.22 20.46
N GLU A 569 18.20 34.10 21.35
CA GLU A 569 18.86 34.42 22.62
C GLU A 569 18.88 33.20 23.56
N VAL A 570 17.81 32.40 23.55
CA VAL A 570 17.69 31.17 24.33
C VAL A 570 18.55 30.07 23.73
N GLU A 571 18.57 29.93 22.41
CA GLU A 571 19.40 28.94 21.72
C GLU A 571 20.91 29.21 21.93
N TYR A 572 21.31 30.48 21.87
CA TYR A 572 22.68 30.92 22.16
C TYR A 572 23.06 30.69 23.64
N ALA A 573 22.15 30.99 24.56
CA ALA A 573 22.41 30.84 26.00
C ALA A 573 22.55 29.37 26.44
N LEU A 574 21.79 28.46 25.84
CA LEU A 574 21.79 27.05 26.23
C LEU A 574 22.89 26.24 25.52
N GLY A 575 23.25 26.58 24.28
CA GLY A 575 24.14 25.79 23.43
C GLY A 575 23.47 24.53 22.85
N GLU A 576 24.04 23.96 21.79
CA GLU A 576 23.39 22.96 20.91
C GLU A 576 22.73 21.76 21.64
N LYS A 577 23.43 21.15 22.60
CA LYS A 577 22.93 19.97 23.33
C LYS A 577 21.78 20.31 24.26
N THR A 578 21.92 21.37 25.05
CA THR A 578 20.92 21.82 26.01
C THR A 578 19.69 22.40 25.30
N SER A 579 19.88 23.09 24.17
CA SER A 579 18.79 23.53 23.28
C SER A 579 17.96 22.36 22.77
N THR A 580 18.59 21.21 22.47
CA THR A 580 17.88 19.98 22.09
C THR A 580 17.05 19.43 23.25
N VAL A 581 17.57 19.45 24.48
CA VAL A 581 16.85 19.04 25.70
C VAL A 581 15.68 19.98 25.98
N TYR A 582 15.88 21.28 25.88
CA TYR A 582 14.84 22.29 26.02
C TYR A 582 13.71 22.12 24.98
N LYS A 583 14.07 21.88 23.71
CA LYS A 583 13.10 21.54 22.64
C LYS A 583 12.32 20.27 22.98
N MET A 584 12.96 19.23 23.54
CA MET A 584 12.27 18.01 24.01
C MET A 584 11.30 18.30 25.17
N ILE A 585 11.67 19.17 26.11
CA ILE A 585 10.82 19.57 27.25
C ILE A 585 9.59 20.33 26.76
N ARG A 586 9.77 21.33 25.87
CA ARG A 586 8.66 22.08 25.26
C ARG A 586 7.74 21.19 24.44
N ALA A 587 8.29 20.16 23.78
CA ALA A 587 7.51 19.18 23.01
C ALA A 587 6.75 18.17 23.87
N ASN A 588 6.91 18.18 25.20
CA ASN A 588 6.49 17.09 26.10
C ASN A 588 7.05 15.70 25.69
N LYS A 589 8.22 15.67 25.06
CA LYS A 589 8.89 14.44 24.59
C LYS A 589 9.93 13.90 25.59
N SER A 590 10.20 14.62 26.67
CA SER A 590 11.04 14.23 27.80
C SER A 590 10.29 14.40 29.12
N SER A 591 10.59 13.57 30.11
CA SER A 591 10.07 13.64 31.49
C SER A 591 11.12 13.13 32.48
N GLY A 592 11.07 13.60 33.73
CA GLY A 592 12.00 13.23 34.80
C GLY A 592 12.35 14.41 35.71
N PRO A 593 13.15 14.18 36.79
CA PRO A 593 13.38 15.18 37.83
C PRO A 593 13.90 16.53 37.31
N ILE A 594 14.85 16.54 36.38
CA ILE A 594 15.35 17.78 35.76
C ILE A 594 14.25 18.47 34.94
N VAL A 595 13.36 17.73 34.28
CA VAL A 595 12.24 18.32 33.52
C VAL A 595 11.17 18.87 34.45
N ASP A 596 10.91 18.19 35.56
CA ASP A 596 9.92 18.59 36.56
C ASP A 596 10.43 19.79 37.38
N ASP A 597 11.71 19.80 37.77
CA ASP A 597 12.37 20.95 38.39
C ASP A 597 12.46 22.12 37.42
N PHE A 598 12.77 21.87 36.14
CA PHE A 598 12.70 22.92 35.12
C PHE A 598 11.31 23.55 35.06
N ARG A 599 10.24 22.75 34.99
CA ARG A 599 8.85 23.24 34.95
C ARG A 599 8.44 23.94 36.23
N ARG A 600 8.89 23.43 37.38
CA ARG A 600 8.64 24.02 38.69
C ARG A 600 9.34 25.37 38.83
N ILE A 601 10.64 25.46 38.53
CA ILE A 601 11.40 26.70 38.53
C ILE A 601 10.83 27.68 37.50
N GLN A 602 10.39 27.21 36.32
CA GLN A 602 9.73 28.05 35.33
C GLN A 602 8.42 28.65 35.87
N ALA A 603 7.66 27.88 36.66
CA ALA A 603 6.42 28.33 37.27
C ALA A 603 6.64 29.25 38.48
N ASP A 604 7.64 28.96 39.31
CA ASP A 604 7.90 29.64 40.59
C ASP A 604 8.79 30.87 40.45
N GLU A 605 9.80 30.81 39.57
CA GLU A 605 10.92 31.77 39.48
C GLU A 605 11.10 32.37 38.07
N GLY A 606 10.37 31.87 37.07
CA GLY A 606 10.33 32.41 35.70
C GLY A 606 11.30 31.75 34.71
N GLU A 607 11.16 32.12 33.42
CA GLU A 607 11.84 31.47 32.29
C GLU A 607 13.37 31.54 32.40
N GLU A 608 13.96 32.68 32.79
CA GLU A 608 15.41 32.82 32.89
C GLU A 608 16.05 31.92 33.95
N ALA A 609 15.40 31.79 35.12
CA ALA A 609 15.87 30.93 36.19
C ALA A 609 15.82 29.45 35.76
N ALA A 610 14.76 29.06 35.07
CA ALA A 610 14.59 27.71 34.52
C ALA A 610 15.64 27.39 33.44
N LEU A 611 15.91 28.33 32.53
CA LEU A 611 16.93 28.17 31.49
C LEU A 611 18.34 28.08 32.09
N THR A 612 18.63 28.86 33.13
CA THR A 612 19.91 28.81 33.86
C THR A 612 20.10 27.46 34.56
N PHE A 613 19.07 26.97 35.23
CA PHE A 613 19.04 25.63 35.81
C PHE A 613 19.27 24.54 34.76
N LEU A 614 18.55 24.61 33.63
CA LEU A 614 18.69 23.63 32.56
C LEU A 614 20.09 23.63 31.96
N ARG A 615 20.71 24.80 31.81
CA ARG A 615 22.09 24.93 31.32
C ARG A 615 23.11 24.27 32.24
N ALA A 616 22.90 24.33 33.56
CA ALA A 616 23.79 23.71 34.54
C ALA A 616 23.61 22.18 34.63
N GLU A 617 22.37 21.70 34.49
CA GLU A 617 22.01 20.30 34.79
C GLU A 617 21.87 19.39 33.55
N ALA A 618 21.61 19.95 32.37
CA ALA A 618 21.32 19.16 31.16
C ALA A 618 22.52 18.35 30.62
N ASP A 619 23.74 18.61 31.09
CA ASP A 619 24.95 17.89 30.67
C ASP A 619 24.99 16.44 31.23
N GLY A 620 24.14 16.11 32.23
CA GLY A 620 24.03 14.78 32.85
C GLY A 620 22.89 13.88 32.35
N PHE A 621 22.06 14.34 31.40
CA PHE A 621 20.86 13.60 30.99
C PHE A 621 21.17 12.48 29.99
N HIS A 622 21.03 11.21 30.42
CA HIS A 622 21.12 10.05 29.54
C HIS A 622 19.88 9.14 29.65
N ALA A 623 19.17 8.98 28.53
CA ALA A 623 18.10 8.00 28.41
C ALA A 623 18.70 6.58 28.35
N THR A 624 18.32 5.71 29.30
CA THR A 624 18.69 4.29 29.25
C THR A 624 17.51 3.46 28.72
N PRO A 625 17.73 2.25 28.18
CA PRO A 625 16.64 1.40 27.69
C PRO A 625 15.62 0.94 28.75
N TYR A 626 15.89 1.20 30.04
CA TYR A 626 15.20 0.61 31.19
C TYR A 626 14.68 1.65 32.21
N GLY A 627 14.93 2.94 31.97
CA GLY A 627 14.68 4.01 32.93
C GLY A 627 15.56 5.22 32.66
N THR A 628 15.54 6.21 33.54
CA THR A 628 16.36 7.42 33.40
C THR A 628 17.47 7.43 34.44
N CYS A 629 18.72 7.65 34.01
CA CYS A 629 19.86 7.86 34.90
C CYS A 629 20.00 9.36 35.16
N VAL A 630 20.08 9.74 36.44
CA VAL A 630 20.21 11.14 36.88
C VAL A 630 21.59 11.48 37.46
N SER A 631 22.57 10.59 37.30
CA SER A 631 23.95 10.84 37.77
C SER A 631 24.70 11.75 36.80
N SER A 632 25.35 12.79 37.34
CA SER A 632 26.29 13.64 36.58
C SER A 632 27.57 12.85 36.23
N PHE A 633 27.90 12.77 34.94
CA PHE A 633 29.05 12.00 34.43
C PHE A 633 30.35 12.82 34.32
N THR A 634 30.34 14.08 34.74
CA THR A 634 31.53 14.95 34.72
C THR A 634 32.64 14.46 35.65
N VAL A 635 32.36 13.51 36.55
CA VAL A 635 33.30 13.05 37.58
C VAL A 635 33.80 11.61 37.38
N SER A 636 33.06 10.69 36.72
CA SER A 636 33.56 9.36 36.24
C SER A 636 32.47 8.53 35.52
N PRO A 637 32.80 7.69 34.50
CA PRO A 637 31.87 6.74 33.90
C PRO A 637 31.43 5.63 34.88
N CYS A 638 30.20 5.15 34.73
CA CYS A 638 29.61 4.15 35.62
C CYS A 638 30.32 2.79 35.47
N PRO A 639 30.89 2.21 36.53
CA PRO A 639 31.69 0.98 36.46
C PRO A 639 30.84 -0.27 36.13
N LYS A 640 29.51 -0.14 36.14
CA LYS A 640 28.55 -1.24 35.96
C LYS A 640 27.84 -1.24 34.60
N HIS A 641 28.28 -0.43 33.64
CA HIS A 641 27.86 -0.49 32.22
C HIS A 641 26.33 -0.70 32.01
N LEU A 642 25.49 0.18 32.57
CA LEU A 642 24.01 0.14 32.45
C LEU A 642 23.29 -0.97 33.24
N GLN A 643 23.96 -1.66 34.18
CA GLN A 643 23.30 -2.57 35.15
C GLN A 643 22.71 -1.82 36.36
N CYS A 644 21.95 -0.75 36.13
CA CYS A 644 21.41 0.09 37.19
C CYS A 644 20.43 -0.66 38.13
N PHE A 645 19.79 -1.72 37.62
CA PHE A 645 18.91 -2.62 38.38
C PHE A 645 19.67 -3.48 39.41
N ALA A 646 20.99 -3.41 39.50
CA ALA A 646 21.79 -4.00 40.57
C ALA A 646 21.78 -3.15 41.86
N GLY A 647 20.67 -2.49 42.17
CA GLY A 647 20.52 -1.69 43.40
C GLY A 647 21.14 -0.29 43.34
N CYS A 648 21.26 0.34 42.18
CA CYS A 648 21.81 1.69 42.06
C CYS A 648 20.79 2.75 42.51
N ARG A 649 21.19 3.65 43.42
CA ARG A 649 20.29 4.69 43.94
C ARG A 649 19.85 5.76 42.93
N HIS A 650 20.61 5.92 41.85
CA HIS A 650 20.35 6.93 40.81
C HIS A 650 19.40 6.44 39.70
N LEU A 651 18.84 5.23 39.84
CA LEU A 651 17.88 4.69 38.88
C LEU A 651 16.45 5.07 39.25
N THR A 652 15.77 5.72 38.30
CA THR A 652 14.36 6.10 38.44
C THR A 652 13.48 5.34 37.46
N SER A 653 12.28 4.96 37.91
CA SER A 653 11.24 4.34 37.08
C SER A 653 10.73 5.34 36.03
N SER A 654 10.61 4.93 34.76
CA SER A 654 10.26 5.82 33.64
C SER A 654 8.85 5.54 33.12
N GLN A 655 8.05 6.57 32.80
CA GLN A 655 6.73 6.42 32.16
C GLN A 655 6.80 5.97 30.69
N ASP A 656 8.00 5.89 30.10
CA ASP A 656 8.17 5.47 28.70
C ASP A 656 7.64 4.05 28.48
N PRO A 657 6.61 3.86 27.63
CA PRO A 657 6.08 2.54 27.29
C PRO A 657 7.14 1.61 26.69
N VAL A 658 8.15 2.17 26.02
CA VAL A 658 9.25 1.39 25.43
C VAL A 658 10.21 0.89 26.52
N ALA A 659 10.56 1.72 27.51
CA ALA A 659 11.36 1.31 28.66
C ALA A 659 10.65 0.24 29.50
N HIS A 660 9.35 0.42 29.77
CA HIS A 660 8.52 -0.58 30.45
C HIS A 660 8.46 -1.91 29.68
N ALA A 661 8.28 -1.86 28.36
CA ALA A 661 8.30 -3.06 27.53
C ALA A 661 9.67 -3.74 27.52
N ASN A 662 10.78 -2.99 27.57
CA ASN A 662 12.12 -3.54 27.67
C ASN A 662 12.38 -4.20 29.03
N LEU A 663 11.90 -3.60 30.13
CA LEU A 663 11.99 -4.17 31.48
C LEU A 663 11.21 -5.48 31.59
N ARG A 664 9.99 -5.54 31.06
CA ARG A 664 9.21 -6.79 30.99
C ARG A 664 9.89 -7.87 30.16
N LYS A 665 10.51 -7.48 29.03
CA LYS A 665 11.32 -8.41 28.22
C LYS A 665 12.55 -8.92 28.97
N LEU A 666 13.16 -8.08 29.81
CA LEU A 666 14.31 -8.45 30.64
C LEU A 666 13.89 -9.38 31.79
N GLU A 667 12.76 -9.09 32.44
CA GLU A 667 12.15 -9.93 33.49
C GLU A 667 11.92 -11.36 32.98
N ILE A 668 11.24 -11.52 31.83
CA ILE A 668 10.96 -12.84 31.24
C ILE A 668 12.25 -13.63 30.96
N LYS A 669 13.29 -12.95 30.45
CA LYS A 669 14.58 -13.59 30.17
C LYS A 669 15.31 -14.01 31.43
N LEU A 670 15.25 -13.21 32.49
CA LEU A 670 15.89 -13.52 33.76
C LEU A 670 15.17 -14.66 34.50
N VAL A 671 13.84 -14.75 34.41
CA VAL A 671 13.08 -15.92 34.89
C VAL A 671 13.55 -17.18 34.17
N ALA A 672 13.53 -17.18 32.83
CA ALA A 672 13.99 -18.34 32.05
C ALA A 672 15.46 -18.71 32.32
N ALA A 673 16.32 -17.72 32.58
CA ALA A 673 17.72 -17.97 32.93
C ALA A 673 17.88 -18.56 34.34
N VAL A 674 17.05 -18.16 35.31
CA VAL A 674 17.02 -18.75 36.65
C VAL A 674 16.57 -20.21 36.57
N ASP A 675 15.49 -20.48 35.84
CA ASP A 675 14.95 -21.84 35.65
C ASP A 675 16.00 -22.75 34.98
N ASP A 676 16.66 -22.29 33.89
CA ASP A 676 17.73 -23.03 33.20
C ASP A 676 18.95 -23.28 34.08
N ILE A 677 19.30 -22.37 35.01
CA ILE A 677 20.39 -22.59 35.96
C ILE A 677 19.96 -23.64 37.00
N GLU A 678 18.73 -23.58 37.51
CA GLU A 678 18.21 -24.50 38.53
C GLU A 678 18.10 -25.95 38.06
N GLU A 679 17.78 -26.16 36.78
CA GLU A 679 17.66 -27.48 36.15
C GLU A 679 19.01 -28.15 35.86
N ARG A 680 20.14 -27.44 35.99
CA ARG A 680 21.48 -28.03 35.77
C ARG A 680 21.85 -29.02 36.87
N GLY A 681 22.31 -30.21 36.46
CA GLY A 681 22.71 -31.28 37.37
C GLY A 681 24.01 -31.05 38.17
N ILE A 682 24.76 -29.97 37.89
CA ILE A 682 26.04 -29.67 38.54
C ILE A 682 25.86 -28.51 39.53
N ARG A 683 25.92 -28.81 40.84
CA ARG A 683 25.77 -27.82 41.93
C ARG A 683 27.10 -27.53 42.61
N ASN A 684 27.91 -26.65 42.00
CA ASN A 684 29.18 -26.19 42.54
C ASN A 684 29.11 -24.70 42.96
N VAL A 685 30.20 -24.17 43.52
CA VAL A 685 30.27 -22.76 43.96
C VAL A 685 30.02 -21.78 42.80
N GLY A 686 30.47 -22.11 41.58
CA GLY A 686 30.21 -21.30 40.39
C GLY A 686 28.73 -21.28 40.00
N TRP A 687 28.06 -22.42 40.08
CA TRP A 687 26.61 -22.54 39.89
C TRP A 687 25.84 -21.71 40.92
N GLN A 688 26.21 -21.81 42.20
CA GLN A 688 25.58 -21.05 43.28
C GLN A 688 25.74 -19.54 43.05
N ASN A 689 26.95 -19.07 42.74
CA ASN A 689 27.21 -17.66 42.45
C ASN A 689 26.43 -17.16 41.22
N GLN A 690 26.31 -18.00 40.20
CA GLN A 690 25.55 -17.66 38.99
C GLN A 690 24.04 -17.56 39.29
N LEU A 691 23.51 -18.48 40.09
CA LEU A 691 22.12 -18.48 40.52
C LEU A 691 21.79 -17.26 41.39
N ASP A 692 22.64 -16.96 42.36
CA ASP A 692 22.47 -15.82 43.27
C ASP A 692 22.53 -14.49 42.52
N HIS A 693 23.45 -14.35 41.55
CA HIS A 693 23.53 -13.19 40.68
C HIS A 693 22.28 -13.02 39.81
N ALA A 694 21.78 -14.11 39.20
CA ALA A 694 20.58 -14.08 38.35
C ALA A 694 19.32 -13.71 39.16
N ARG A 695 19.16 -14.28 40.37
CA ARG A 695 18.05 -13.99 41.28
C ARG A 695 18.09 -12.55 41.79
N SER A 696 19.26 -12.05 42.21
CA SER A 696 19.44 -10.66 42.63
C SER A 696 19.10 -9.67 41.51
N THR A 697 19.52 -9.97 40.29
CA THR A 697 19.22 -9.15 39.10
C THR A 697 17.72 -9.16 38.77
N LEU A 698 17.08 -10.33 38.81
CA LEU A 698 15.63 -10.46 38.60
C LEU A 698 14.83 -9.67 39.64
N GLN A 699 15.25 -9.73 40.90
CA GLN A 699 14.63 -8.98 41.97
C GLN A 699 14.74 -7.46 41.73
N GLY A 700 15.91 -6.97 41.31
CA GLY A 700 16.09 -5.57 40.97
C GLY A 700 15.20 -5.08 39.82
N VAL A 701 15.02 -5.91 38.77
CA VAL A 701 14.11 -5.61 37.66
C VAL A 701 12.65 -5.57 38.12
N ARG A 702 12.24 -6.52 38.99
CA ARG A 702 10.88 -6.56 39.56
C ARG A 702 10.61 -5.35 40.46
N SER A 703 11.55 -4.96 41.31
CA SER A 703 11.44 -3.77 42.14
C SER A 703 11.23 -2.52 41.29
N LEU A 704 11.98 -2.37 40.19
CA LEU A 704 11.82 -1.25 39.27
C LEU A 704 10.47 -1.25 38.55
N LEU A 705 9.97 -2.42 38.13
CA LEU A 705 8.64 -2.56 37.51
C LEU A 705 7.48 -2.28 38.49
N ALA A 706 7.68 -2.51 39.78
CA ALA A 706 6.72 -2.22 40.83
C ALA A 706 6.80 -0.78 41.36
N THR A 707 7.87 -0.06 41.03
CA THR A 707 8.09 1.33 41.48
C THR A 707 7.28 2.29 40.63
N GLU A 708 6.49 3.14 41.29
CA GLU A 708 5.73 4.19 40.62
C GLU A 708 6.64 5.06 39.73
N PRO A 709 6.19 5.43 38.52
CA PRO A 709 7.02 6.22 37.64
C PRO A 709 7.45 7.54 38.27
N GLY A 710 8.73 7.89 38.10
CA GLY A 710 9.36 9.06 38.71
C GLY A 710 9.94 8.81 40.12
N ARG A 711 9.68 7.65 40.75
CA ARG A 711 10.31 7.29 42.03
C ARG A 711 11.62 6.52 41.83
N ALA A 712 12.53 6.68 42.79
CA ALA A 712 13.76 5.89 42.85
C ALA A 712 13.43 4.44 43.22
N ALA A 713 13.90 3.49 42.41
CA ALA A 713 13.63 2.06 42.67
C ALA A 713 14.45 1.51 43.84
N PHE A 714 15.56 2.18 44.18
CA PHE A 714 16.47 1.80 45.26
C PHE A 714 16.90 3.05 46.05
N PRO A 715 16.01 3.68 46.83
CA PRO A 715 16.32 4.93 47.53
C PRO A 715 17.55 4.81 48.46
N ASP A 716 17.70 3.65 49.09
CA ASP A 716 18.84 3.28 49.96
C ASP A 716 19.91 2.44 49.24
N GLY A 717 19.87 2.42 47.91
CA GLY A 717 20.79 1.65 47.08
C GLY A 717 22.23 2.17 47.13
N LYS A 718 23.17 1.36 46.63
CA LYS A 718 24.58 1.76 46.56
C LYS A 718 24.76 2.89 45.55
N ASP A 719 25.52 3.90 45.94
CA ASP A 719 25.93 4.99 45.07
C ASP A 719 27.14 4.55 44.24
N TYR A 720 26.90 4.05 43.03
CA TYR A 720 27.95 3.59 42.13
C TYR A 720 28.69 4.73 41.40
N SER A 721 28.34 6.00 41.63
CA SER A 721 29.08 7.14 41.06
C SER A 721 30.28 7.58 41.90
N LYS A 722 30.51 6.95 43.06
CA LYS A 722 31.67 7.19 43.93
C LYS A 722 32.62 5.97 43.92
N PRO A 723 33.95 6.17 43.86
CA PRO A 723 34.90 5.06 43.97
C PRO A 723 34.78 4.37 45.34
N GLU A 724 34.94 3.05 45.37
CA GLU A 724 34.96 2.30 46.64
C GLU A 724 36.13 2.78 47.49
N ALA A 725 35.87 3.14 48.75
CA ALA A 725 36.93 3.36 49.72
C ALA A 725 37.70 2.04 49.88
N THR A 726 38.96 2.02 49.45
CA THR A 726 39.86 0.89 49.70
C THR A 726 40.06 0.80 51.21
N ASP A 727 39.46 -0.22 51.82
CA ASP A 727 39.72 -0.56 53.21
C ASP A 727 41.17 -1.04 53.31
N GLY A 728 41.99 -0.25 53.99
CA GLY A 728 43.39 -0.54 54.24
C GLY A 728 43.54 -1.62 55.30
N SER A 729 43.30 -2.88 54.94
CA SER A 729 43.70 -4.02 55.78
C SER A 729 43.76 -5.32 54.99
N GLN A 730 44.94 -5.65 54.47
CA GLN A 730 45.66 -6.91 54.66
C GLN A 730 46.85 -6.96 53.68
N LYS A 731 48.06 -6.98 54.27
CA LYS A 731 49.31 -7.40 53.62
C LYS A 731 49.38 -8.91 53.57
#